data_AF-A0A2V0PNP4-F1
#
_entry.id   AF-A0A2V0PNP4-F1
#
_cell.length_a   1.000
_cell.length_b   1.000
_cell.length_c   1.000
_cell.angle_alpha   90.00
_cell.angle_beta   90.00
_cell.angle_gamma   90.00
#
_symmetry.space_group_name_H-M   'P 1'
#
loop_
_entity.id
_entity.type
_entity.pdbx_description
1 polymer ?
#
loop_
_entity_poly.entity_id
_entity_poly.type
_entity_poly.pdbx_seq_one_letter_code
_entity_poly.pdbx_strand_id
1 'polypeptide(L)'
;MLLSAPIAAIAAAWSIVSATAAYYAALAWVLATGCSIEAVPLLQRDAAALVHVYSLAKTLQLWDSPHYRAPTLSDDLRANLKNVAVPGTGVPLSLFCSCRLAFLAFLLAVNPLLSAAGALYLAALRASASACPDASASGCRLRRVGALYRELLLAPRHWLASWRLNCLVVAWHARVAGASAGYDLEDKAAFLAEADRLGLPVAPYMRGARVFVKHRSVEGGQGIHVYRNFTAGGDWIIQEAIDNAPCLARLLPRGAPLSTFRVVTASVAWLEAREAQRGGGGSGDPAPSAALANGRARALERQLERQRLESEQVCREQGERTKRASRQQQQQQQQQEQERQQQQPPPRPPPPQQQQPPPPSEQQQQQQEREQVRLWSRSASPLLARFLSRTPSPIPGGHSSRPRSRGADAAPPAPSPPLPVSTSIQHTSGTPVPPPASDDGSGGDDSSSLGDGWHSPTGAGSGSGSEGVYERCIEVLTSVFRAGLAGADTDHTSICFPVNGAGELGRGVTANHWYRTGWQGVLRIPASARVAWDEHPQSGHLVAGEVIPEFWSSVAGLALQAHALLAPSVPLVGWDVALPADTAAGEASCLLEMNISCNLFNGAYDRAGYADLAYAYMAELHRAEREAAARAKAARHGVRQKRR
;
A
#
# COMPACT_ATOMS: atom_id res chain seq x y z
N MET A 1 48.64 7.44 12.88
CA MET A 1 47.61 7.84 11.90
C MET A 1 47.92 7.48 10.45
N LEU A 2 49.19 7.47 9.99
CA LEU A 2 49.52 7.15 8.59
C LEU A 2 49.25 5.69 8.15
N LEU A 3 49.21 4.73 9.08
CA LEU A 3 48.97 3.31 8.76
C LEU A 3 47.48 2.91 8.70
N SER A 4 46.53 3.74 9.17
CA SER A 4 45.12 3.34 9.28
C SER A 4 44.31 3.54 7.99
N ALA A 5 44.68 4.52 7.17
CA ALA A 5 44.05 4.78 5.87
C ALA A 5 44.24 3.64 4.84
N PRO A 6 45.46 3.11 4.61
CA PRO A 6 45.64 2.01 3.66
C PRO A 6 44.89 0.73 4.09
N ILE A 7 44.87 0.41 5.39
CA ILE A 7 44.11 -0.74 5.91
C ILE A 7 42.61 -0.59 5.64
N ALA A 8 42.05 0.62 5.83
CA ALA A 8 40.65 0.87 5.57
C ALA A 8 40.29 0.80 4.07
N ALA A 9 41.17 1.29 3.19
CA ALA A 9 41.00 1.17 1.75
C ALA A 9 41.05 -0.29 1.28
N ILE A 10 42.01 -1.07 1.79
CA ILE A 10 42.10 -2.51 1.50
C ILE A 10 40.84 -3.24 1.97
N ALA A 11 40.36 -2.97 3.19
CA ALA A 11 39.14 -3.58 3.71
C ALA A 11 37.89 -3.24 2.87
N ALA A 12 37.76 -1.98 2.43
CA ALA A 12 36.67 -1.55 1.57
C ALA A 12 36.72 -2.22 0.19
N ALA A 13 37.91 -2.21 -0.44
CA ALA A 13 38.14 -2.86 -1.73
C ALA A 13 37.85 -4.36 -1.65
N TRP A 14 38.34 -5.03 -0.59
CA TRP A 14 38.05 -6.43 -0.33
C TRP A 14 36.55 -6.68 -0.17
N SER A 15 35.84 -5.84 0.58
CA SER A 15 34.39 -5.97 0.75
C SER A 15 33.62 -5.83 -0.58
N ILE A 16 34.05 -4.93 -1.47
CA ILE A 16 33.46 -4.74 -2.80
C ILE A 16 33.74 -5.95 -3.69
N VAL A 17 35.00 -6.38 -3.77
CA VAL A 17 35.43 -7.52 -4.61
C VAL A 17 34.75 -8.80 -4.14
N SER A 18 34.79 -9.10 -2.84
CA SER A 18 34.18 -10.30 -2.28
C SER A 18 32.66 -10.33 -2.44
N ALA A 19 31.96 -9.20 -2.26
CA ALA A 19 30.52 -9.11 -2.50
C ALA A 19 30.17 -9.33 -3.98
N THR A 20 30.94 -8.74 -4.90
CA THR A 20 30.76 -8.90 -6.35
C THR A 20 31.02 -10.34 -6.80
N ALA A 21 32.09 -10.95 -6.29
CA ALA A 21 32.42 -12.34 -6.57
C ALA A 21 31.33 -13.28 -6.06
N ALA A 22 30.84 -13.08 -4.84
CA ALA A 22 29.75 -13.87 -4.27
C ALA A 22 28.44 -13.70 -5.06
N TYR A 23 28.11 -12.47 -5.48
CA TYR A 23 26.96 -12.17 -6.33
C TYR A 23 27.01 -12.94 -7.65
N TYR A 24 28.10 -12.80 -8.42
CA TYR A 24 28.22 -13.47 -9.71
C TYR A 24 28.33 -14.98 -9.60
N ALA A 25 29.06 -15.50 -8.61
CA ALA A 25 29.20 -16.94 -8.43
C ALA A 25 27.86 -17.60 -8.08
N ALA A 26 27.06 -16.99 -7.19
CA ALA A 26 25.73 -17.47 -6.86
C ALA A 26 24.75 -17.33 -8.05
N LEU A 27 24.74 -16.18 -8.73
CA LEU A 27 23.91 -15.95 -9.92
C LEU A 27 24.22 -16.95 -11.03
N ALA A 28 25.50 -17.13 -11.37
CA ALA A 28 25.95 -18.07 -12.40
C ALA A 28 25.61 -19.51 -12.02
N TRP A 29 25.79 -19.90 -10.75
CA TRP A 29 25.44 -21.23 -10.26
C TRP A 29 23.96 -21.54 -10.46
N VAL A 30 23.07 -20.63 -10.04
CA VAL A 30 21.62 -20.84 -10.17
C VAL A 30 21.20 -20.86 -11.64
N LEU A 31 21.74 -19.97 -12.47
CA LEU A 31 21.45 -19.93 -13.91
C LEU A 31 21.93 -21.19 -14.64
N ALA A 32 23.11 -21.71 -14.30
CA ALA A 32 23.68 -22.90 -14.94
C ALA A 32 22.99 -24.21 -14.51
N THR A 33 22.62 -24.32 -13.24
CA THR A 33 22.10 -25.59 -12.68
C THR A 33 20.59 -25.67 -12.61
N GLY A 34 19.89 -24.53 -12.52
CA GLY A 34 18.47 -24.50 -12.22
C GLY A 34 18.13 -25.18 -10.88
N CYS A 35 19.05 -25.17 -9.91
CA CYS A 35 18.87 -25.89 -8.65
C CYS A 35 17.82 -25.25 -7.72
N SER A 36 17.39 -25.98 -6.69
CA SER A 36 16.62 -25.39 -5.60
C SER A 36 17.48 -24.38 -4.83
N ILE A 37 16.83 -23.43 -4.16
CA ILE A 37 17.51 -22.45 -3.30
C ILE A 37 18.36 -23.13 -2.20
N GLU A 38 17.90 -24.28 -1.70
CA GLU A 38 18.60 -25.10 -0.71
C GLU A 38 19.90 -25.72 -1.22
N ALA A 39 20.01 -25.93 -2.53
CA ALA A 39 21.16 -26.55 -3.18
C ALA A 39 22.21 -25.52 -3.64
N VAL A 40 22.01 -24.23 -3.34
CA VAL A 40 22.99 -23.19 -3.66
C VAL A 40 24.11 -23.24 -2.61
N PRO A 41 25.36 -23.56 -2.96
CA PRO A 41 26.43 -23.71 -1.94
C PRO A 41 26.88 -22.38 -1.33
N LEU A 42 26.57 -21.26 -2.01
CA LEU A 42 26.98 -19.91 -1.62
C LEU A 42 25.85 -19.19 -0.87
N LEU A 43 26.20 -18.21 -0.04
CA LEU A 43 25.25 -17.32 0.67
C LEU A 43 24.31 -18.00 1.69
N GLN A 44 24.41 -19.31 1.94
CA GLN A 44 23.55 -20.04 2.90
C GLN A 44 23.56 -19.49 4.34
N ARG A 45 24.58 -18.72 4.72
CA ARG A 45 24.66 -18.07 6.03
C ARG A 45 23.95 -16.71 6.10
N ASP A 46 23.40 -16.25 4.98
CA ASP A 46 22.76 -14.94 4.83
C ASP A 46 21.51 -15.12 3.96
N ALA A 47 20.40 -15.50 4.61
CA ALA A 47 19.15 -15.82 3.93
C ALA A 47 18.64 -14.67 3.06
N ALA A 48 18.78 -13.43 3.52
CA ALA A 48 18.40 -12.25 2.75
C ALA A 48 19.22 -12.14 1.45
N ALA A 49 20.54 -12.34 1.53
CA ALA A 49 21.40 -12.33 0.36
C ALA A 49 21.09 -13.47 -0.62
N LEU A 50 20.91 -14.68 -0.09
CA LEU A 50 20.60 -15.87 -0.88
C LEU A 50 19.26 -15.72 -1.62
N VAL A 51 18.19 -15.33 -0.90
CA VAL A 51 16.86 -15.11 -1.48
C VAL A 51 16.91 -14.03 -2.55
N HIS A 52 17.60 -12.91 -2.29
CA HIS A 52 17.69 -11.84 -3.27
C HIS A 52 18.38 -12.31 -4.56
N VAL A 53 19.58 -12.89 -4.48
CA VAL A 53 20.31 -13.32 -5.68
C VAL A 53 19.59 -14.46 -6.40
N TYR A 54 19.01 -15.41 -5.65
CA TYR A 54 18.19 -16.48 -6.22
C TYR A 54 16.97 -15.92 -6.96
N SER A 55 16.30 -14.90 -6.41
CA SER A 55 15.14 -14.25 -7.04
C SER A 55 15.50 -13.62 -8.40
N LEU A 56 16.67 -12.99 -8.52
CA LEU A 56 17.13 -12.40 -9.78
C LEU A 56 17.37 -13.47 -10.85
N ALA A 57 18.03 -14.57 -10.47
CA ALA A 57 18.26 -15.71 -11.35
C ALA A 57 16.95 -16.39 -11.78
N LYS A 58 16.04 -16.61 -10.83
CA LYS A 58 14.75 -17.26 -11.09
C LYS A 58 13.83 -16.39 -11.95
N THR A 59 13.90 -15.06 -11.83
CA THR A 59 13.20 -14.14 -12.75
C THR A 59 13.62 -14.36 -14.20
N LEU A 60 14.92 -14.54 -14.47
CA LEU A 60 15.41 -14.90 -15.81
C LEU A 60 14.94 -16.28 -16.28
N GLN A 61 14.82 -17.25 -15.39
CA GLN A 61 14.35 -18.60 -15.72
C GLN A 61 12.85 -18.63 -16.01
N LEU A 62 12.07 -17.77 -15.34
CA LEU A 62 10.62 -17.66 -15.49
C LEU A 62 10.20 -16.61 -16.52
N TRP A 63 11.13 -16.01 -17.26
CA TRP A 63 10.90 -14.85 -18.14
C TRP A 63 9.63 -14.95 -19.01
N ASP A 64 9.50 -16.05 -19.77
CA ASP A 64 8.38 -16.32 -20.69
C ASP A 64 7.27 -17.19 -20.06
N SER A 65 7.27 -17.32 -18.74
CA SER A 65 6.28 -18.12 -18.03
C SER A 65 4.94 -17.40 -17.99
N PRO A 66 3.81 -18.13 -18.07
CA PRO A 66 2.49 -17.57 -17.80
C PRO A 66 2.46 -16.82 -16.46
N HIS A 67 1.75 -15.70 -16.45
CA HIS A 67 1.51 -14.88 -15.26
C HIS A 67 0.01 -14.78 -15.01
N TYR A 68 -0.42 -14.60 -13.77
CA TYR A 68 -1.84 -14.66 -13.42
C TYR A 68 -2.65 -13.46 -13.94
N ARG A 69 -2.03 -12.29 -14.12
CA ARG A 69 -2.69 -11.09 -14.67
C ARG A 69 -2.10 -10.55 -15.99
N ALA A 70 -1.14 -11.26 -16.58
CA ALA A 70 -0.46 -10.83 -17.79
C ALA A 70 -0.09 -12.07 -18.64
N PRO A 71 0.11 -11.93 -19.96
CA PRO A 71 0.44 -13.09 -20.80
C PRO A 71 1.72 -13.80 -20.32
N THR A 72 2.75 -13.04 -19.94
CA THR A 72 3.99 -13.57 -19.36
C THR A 72 4.48 -12.77 -18.16
N LEU A 73 5.40 -13.34 -17.37
CA LEU A 73 6.10 -12.63 -16.31
C LEU A 73 6.87 -11.40 -16.84
N SER A 74 7.44 -11.48 -18.04
CA SER A 74 8.12 -10.35 -18.67
C SER A 74 7.18 -9.19 -19.06
N ASP A 75 5.94 -9.50 -19.46
CA ASP A 75 4.92 -8.49 -19.73
C ASP A 75 4.53 -7.75 -18.46
N ASP A 76 4.30 -8.49 -17.38
CA ASP A 76 4.05 -7.91 -16.06
C ASP A 76 5.22 -7.03 -15.58
N LEU A 77 6.46 -7.53 -15.70
CA LEU A 77 7.68 -6.79 -15.36
C LEU A 77 7.75 -5.44 -16.09
N ARG A 78 7.52 -5.43 -17.41
CA ARG A 78 7.53 -4.22 -18.22
C ARG A 78 6.42 -3.25 -17.82
N ALA A 79 5.21 -3.75 -17.60
CA ALA A 79 4.06 -2.94 -17.19
C ALA A 79 4.29 -2.30 -15.81
N ASN A 80 4.79 -3.06 -14.84
CA ASN A 80 5.07 -2.61 -13.48
C ASN A 80 6.20 -1.58 -13.42
N LEU A 81 7.24 -1.76 -14.23
CA LEU A 81 8.45 -0.93 -14.19
C LEU A 81 8.46 0.23 -15.19
N LYS A 82 7.35 0.46 -15.92
CA LYS A 82 7.25 1.57 -16.89
C LYS A 82 7.29 2.95 -16.22
N ASN A 83 6.70 3.05 -15.02
CA ASN A 83 6.58 4.30 -14.27
C ASN A 83 7.61 4.44 -13.15
N VAL A 84 8.55 3.49 -13.04
CA VAL A 84 9.59 3.51 -12.01
C VAL A 84 10.94 3.75 -12.66
N ALA A 85 11.62 4.80 -12.24
CA ALA A 85 12.93 5.19 -12.74
C ALA A 85 14.06 4.76 -11.80
N VAL A 86 15.26 4.56 -12.35
CA VAL A 86 16.47 4.56 -11.54
C VAL A 86 16.62 5.94 -10.91
N PRO A 87 16.65 6.06 -9.56
CA PRO A 87 16.64 7.34 -8.87
C PRO A 87 17.71 8.32 -9.37
N GLY A 88 17.29 9.54 -9.69
CA GLY A 88 18.19 10.60 -10.16
C GLY A 88 18.64 10.48 -11.62
N THR A 89 18.16 9.49 -12.38
CA THR A 89 18.50 9.34 -13.80
C THR A 89 17.33 9.63 -14.73
N GLY A 90 16.09 9.52 -14.25
CA GLY A 90 14.89 9.57 -15.09
C GLY A 90 14.73 8.36 -16.04
N VAL A 91 15.67 7.41 -16.06
CA VAL A 91 15.63 6.23 -16.93
C VAL A 91 14.63 5.23 -16.37
N PRO A 92 13.55 4.89 -17.10
CA PRO A 92 12.56 3.92 -16.63
C PRO A 92 13.18 2.52 -16.58
N LEU A 93 12.91 1.79 -15.50
CA LEU A 93 13.42 0.43 -15.28
C LEU A 93 12.89 -0.56 -16.32
N SER A 94 11.72 -0.32 -16.90
CA SER A 94 11.17 -1.10 -18.01
C SER A 94 12.11 -1.22 -19.22
N LEU A 95 13.01 -0.26 -19.45
CA LEU A 95 14.01 -0.32 -20.53
C LEU A 95 14.91 -1.55 -20.39
N PHE A 96 15.33 -1.85 -19.15
CA PHE A 96 16.13 -3.02 -18.82
C PHE A 96 15.32 -4.32 -18.83
N CYS A 97 13.99 -4.24 -18.92
CA CYS A 97 13.10 -5.38 -19.02
C CYS A 97 12.54 -5.58 -20.44
N SER A 98 13.06 -4.86 -21.44
CA SER A 98 12.58 -4.92 -22.83
C SER A 98 12.70 -6.32 -23.44
N CYS A 99 13.79 -7.04 -23.12
CA CYS A 99 14.01 -8.44 -23.47
C CYS A 99 14.90 -9.13 -22.42
N ARG A 100 14.97 -10.47 -22.50
CA ARG A 100 15.76 -11.30 -21.57
C ARG A 100 17.25 -10.93 -21.55
N LEU A 101 17.82 -10.58 -22.70
CA LEU A 101 19.23 -10.17 -22.81
C LEU A 101 19.48 -8.80 -22.17
N ALA A 102 18.57 -7.84 -22.35
CA ALA A 102 18.66 -6.54 -21.69
C ALA A 102 18.61 -6.68 -20.16
N PHE A 103 17.75 -7.58 -19.65
CA PHE A 103 17.67 -7.85 -18.22
C PHE A 103 18.93 -8.55 -17.70
N LEU A 104 19.47 -9.51 -18.45
CA LEU A 104 20.75 -10.12 -18.11
C LEU A 104 21.90 -9.09 -18.08
N ALA A 105 21.97 -8.19 -19.07
CA ALA A 105 22.95 -7.10 -19.09
C ALA A 105 22.77 -6.16 -17.88
N PHE A 106 21.52 -5.92 -17.47
CA PHE A 106 21.24 -5.19 -16.24
C PHE A 106 21.81 -5.89 -15.01
N LEU A 107 21.57 -7.20 -14.84
CA LEU A 107 22.11 -7.96 -13.71
C LEU A 107 23.65 -8.00 -13.70
N LEU A 108 24.26 -8.17 -14.87
CA LEU A 108 25.71 -8.37 -14.99
C LEU A 108 26.52 -7.07 -14.95
N ALA A 109 25.94 -5.91 -15.26
CA ALA A 109 26.68 -4.66 -15.33
C ALA A 109 25.98 -3.53 -14.59
N VAL A 110 24.72 -3.25 -14.94
CA VAL A 110 24.03 -2.06 -14.44
C VAL A 110 23.76 -2.15 -12.95
N ASN A 111 23.29 -3.29 -12.44
CA ASN A 111 22.95 -3.46 -11.03
C ASN A 111 24.17 -3.27 -10.10
N PRO A 112 25.33 -3.96 -10.29
CA PRO A 112 26.55 -3.68 -9.54
C PRO A 112 26.99 -2.20 -9.61
N LEU A 113 26.92 -1.58 -10.79
CA LEU A 113 27.28 -0.16 -10.93
C LEU A 113 26.33 0.76 -10.16
N LEU A 114 25.02 0.48 -10.18
CA LEU A 114 24.03 1.22 -9.40
C LEU A 114 24.20 1.00 -7.89
N SER A 115 24.54 -0.22 -7.45
CA SER A 115 24.87 -0.50 -6.05
C SER A 115 26.12 0.28 -5.61
N ALA A 116 27.15 0.39 -6.46
CA ALA A 116 28.34 1.18 -6.19
C ALA A 116 28.04 2.69 -6.11
N ALA A 117 27.30 3.22 -7.08
CA ALA A 117 26.87 4.62 -7.09
C ALA A 117 25.99 4.94 -5.86
N GLY A 118 25.05 4.05 -5.53
CA GLY A 118 24.19 4.17 -4.35
C GLY A 118 24.98 4.13 -3.04
N ALA A 119 25.99 3.25 -2.94
CA ALA A 119 26.84 3.17 -1.76
C ALA A 119 27.66 4.45 -1.54
N LEU A 120 28.24 5.00 -2.60
CA LEU A 120 28.96 6.28 -2.57
C LEU A 120 28.02 7.43 -2.17
N TYR A 121 26.84 7.50 -2.79
CA TYR A 121 25.82 8.50 -2.49
C TYR A 121 25.38 8.46 -1.02
N LEU A 122 25.01 7.28 -0.50
CA LEU A 122 24.59 7.12 0.89
C LEU A 122 25.72 7.38 1.88
N ALA A 123 26.96 7.00 1.56
CA ALA A 123 28.11 7.31 2.39
C ALA A 123 28.37 8.82 2.47
N ALA A 124 28.24 9.54 1.35
CA ALA A 124 28.37 10.99 1.30
C ALA A 124 27.26 11.69 2.11
N LEU A 125 26.01 11.27 1.95
CA LEU A 125 24.88 11.83 2.70
C LEU A 125 25.05 11.67 4.21
N ARG A 126 25.44 10.48 4.66
CA ARG A 126 25.66 10.22 6.10
C ARG A 126 26.87 10.99 6.64
N ALA A 127 27.86 11.30 5.80
CA ALA A 127 28.98 12.15 6.20
C ALA A 127 28.55 13.61 6.41
N SER A 128 27.60 14.11 5.61
CA SER A 128 27.06 15.47 5.77
C SER A 128 26.14 15.62 6.98
N ALA A 129 25.47 14.56 7.42
CA ALA A 129 24.53 14.60 8.55
C ALA A 129 25.21 14.42 9.92
N SER A 130 26.38 13.76 9.98
CA SER A 130 27.11 13.55 11.23
C SER A 130 28.05 14.73 11.51
N ALA A 131 27.63 15.65 12.40
CA ALA A 131 28.43 16.79 12.85
C ALA A 131 29.63 16.40 13.76
N CYS A 132 30.17 15.17 13.66
CA CYS A 132 31.32 14.74 14.45
C CYS A 132 32.62 15.27 13.83
N PRO A 133 33.40 16.14 14.52
CA PRO A 133 34.58 16.80 13.95
C PRO A 133 35.84 15.92 13.82
N ASP A 134 35.79 14.62 14.16
CA ASP A 134 37.01 13.82 14.26
C ASP A 134 37.57 13.41 12.89
N ALA A 135 38.77 13.92 12.60
CA ALA A 135 39.56 13.75 11.39
C ALA A 135 40.00 12.30 11.05
N SER A 136 39.56 11.29 11.81
CA SER A 136 39.66 9.85 11.45
C SER A 136 38.61 9.43 10.38
N ALA A 137 37.83 10.39 9.89
CA ALA A 137 36.66 10.22 9.03
C ALA A 137 36.91 9.52 7.67
N SER A 138 38.11 9.57 7.10
CA SER A 138 38.37 9.02 5.75
C SER A 138 38.39 7.48 5.73
N GLY A 139 39.06 6.85 6.70
CA GLY A 139 39.06 5.38 6.81
C GLY A 139 37.68 4.82 7.16
N CYS A 140 36.92 5.53 7.99
CA CYS A 140 35.55 5.18 8.32
C CYS A 140 34.61 5.28 7.09
N ARG A 141 34.79 6.31 6.24
CA ARG A 141 34.02 6.48 5.01
C ARG A 141 34.22 5.33 4.02
N LEU A 142 35.46 4.94 3.74
CA LEU A 142 35.73 3.86 2.78
C LEU A 142 35.15 2.52 3.26
N ARG A 143 35.34 2.17 4.54
CA ARG A 143 34.72 0.97 5.12
C ARG A 143 33.19 1.00 5.01
N ARG A 144 32.59 2.16 5.25
CA ARG A 144 31.14 2.36 5.10
C ARG A 144 30.67 2.17 3.65
N VAL A 145 31.43 2.63 2.65
CA VAL A 145 31.12 2.39 1.23
C VAL A 145 31.13 0.89 0.93
N GLY A 146 32.16 0.15 1.38
CA GLY A 146 32.22 -1.30 1.18
C GLY A 146 31.02 -2.05 1.79
N ALA A 147 30.66 -1.71 3.03
CA ALA A 147 29.50 -2.28 3.70
C ALA A 147 28.17 -1.94 2.99
N LEU A 148 27.97 -0.68 2.60
CA LEU A 148 26.79 -0.25 1.85
C LEU A 148 26.69 -0.90 0.47
N TYR A 149 27.81 -1.06 -0.23
CA TYR A 149 27.85 -1.77 -1.51
C TYR A 149 27.43 -3.22 -1.35
N ARG A 150 27.99 -3.92 -0.36
CA ARG A 150 27.62 -5.30 -0.04
C ARG A 150 26.12 -5.40 0.26
N GLU A 151 25.58 -4.50 1.08
CA GLU A 151 24.15 -4.45 1.39
C GLU A 151 23.32 -4.23 0.10
N LEU A 152 23.60 -3.19 -0.68
CA LEU A 152 22.83 -2.86 -1.88
C LEU A 152 22.91 -3.92 -2.98
N LEU A 153 24.01 -4.66 -3.08
CA LEU A 153 24.19 -5.69 -4.12
C LEU A 153 23.63 -7.04 -3.70
N LEU A 154 23.86 -7.45 -2.45
CA LEU A 154 23.51 -8.80 -1.98
C LEU A 154 22.18 -8.82 -1.25
N ALA A 155 21.93 -7.89 -0.34
CA ALA A 155 20.74 -7.89 0.53
C ALA A 155 20.07 -6.49 0.58
N PRO A 156 19.63 -5.95 -0.58
CA PRO A 156 19.13 -4.59 -0.66
C PRO A 156 17.92 -4.38 0.24
N ARG A 157 17.95 -3.25 0.97
CA ARG A 157 16.95 -2.94 2.00
C ARG A 157 15.82 -2.02 1.56
N HIS A 158 15.86 -1.55 0.32
CA HIS A 158 14.90 -0.59 -0.23
C HIS A 158 13.62 -1.27 -0.73
N TRP A 159 12.52 -0.53 -0.70
CA TRP A 159 11.18 -1.04 -1.03
C TRP A 159 11.08 -1.70 -2.42
N LEU A 160 11.82 -1.21 -3.43
CA LEU A 160 11.79 -1.81 -4.77
C LEU A 160 12.31 -3.27 -4.76
N ALA A 161 13.30 -3.60 -3.95
CA ALA A 161 13.86 -4.95 -3.91
C ALA A 161 12.87 -5.94 -3.29
N SER A 162 12.24 -5.58 -2.17
CA SER A 162 11.18 -6.40 -1.56
C SER A 162 9.95 -6.49 -2.46
N TRP A 163 9.57 -5.39 -3.14
CA TRP A 163 8.47 -5.43 -4.10
C TRP A 163 8.74 -6.41 -5.25
N ARG A 164 9.94 -6.38 -5.86
CA ARG A 164 10.28 -7.33 -6.93
C ARG A 164 10.34 -8.77 -6.45
N LEU A 165 10.83 -8.99 -5.23
CA LEU A 165 10.82 -10.30 -4.59
C LEU A 165 9.38 -10.81 -4.40
N ASN A 166 8.48 -9.98 -3.87
CA ASN A 166 7.06 -10.31 -3.72
C ASN A 166 6.42 -10.67 -5.06
N CYS A 167 6.61 -9.83 -6.09
CA CYS A 167 6.09 -10.09 -7.45
C CYS A 167 6.52 -11.47 -7.96
N LEU A 168 7.80 -11.84 -7.78
CA LEU A 168 8.31 -13.14 -8.22
C LEU A 168 7.67 -14.29 -7.43
N VAL A 169 7.63 -14.19 -6.10
CA VAL A 169 7.09 -15.26 -5.24
C VAL A 169 5.63 -15.54 -5.59
N VAL A 170 4.81 -14.50 -5.69
CA VAL A 170 3.37 -14.68 -5.99
C VAL A 170 3.13 -15.12 -7.43
N ALA A 171 3.91 -14.66 -8.41
CA ALA A 171 3.82 -15.13 -9.79
C ALA A 171 4.23 -16.60 -9.93
N TRP A 172 5.32 -17.01 -9.28
CA TRP A 172 5.76 -18.40 -9.30
C TRP A 172 4.78 -19.31 -8.55
N HIS A 173 4.23 -18.83 -7.44
CA HIS A 173 3.16 -19.52 -6.72
C HIS A 173 1.91 -19.72 -7.57
N ALA A 174 1.37 -18.67 -8.20
CA ALA A 174 0.22 -18.79 -9.10
C ALA A 174 0.45 -19.83 -10.22
N ARG A 175 1.67 -19.86 -10.78
CA ARG A 175 2.03 -20.83 -11.81
C ARG A 175 2.06 -22.27 -11.28
N VAL A 176 2.59 -22.49 -10.07
CA VAL A 176 2.85 -23.84 -9.52
C VAL A 176 1.63 -24.40 -8.79
N ALA A 177 0.96 -23.59 -7.98
CA ALA A 177 -0.26 -23.96 -7.28
C ALA A 177 -1.49 -23.96 -8.21
N GLY A 178 -1.37 -23.35 -9.39
CA GLY A 178 -2.50 -22.98 -10.25
C GLY A 178 -3.03 -21.60 -9.86
N ALA A 179 -3.54 -20.86 -10.85
CA ALA A 179 -4.28 -19.64 -10.58
C ALA A 179 -5.55 -20.05 -9.82
N SER A 180 -5.53 -19.89 -8.51
CA SER A 180 -6.72 -20.04 -7.67
C SER A 180 -7.61 -18.82 -7.85
N ALA A 181 -8.89 -18.95 -7.48
CA ALA A 181 -9.85 -17.84 -7.47
C ALA A 181 -9.31 -16.59 -6.74
N GLY A 182 -8.43 -16.77 -5.75
CA GLY A 182 -7.80 -15.66 -5.03
C GLY A 182 -6.93 -14.75 -5.91
N TYR A 183 -6.34 -15.23 -7.00
CA TYR A 183 -5.54 -14.39 -7.90
C TYR A 183 -6.38 -13.51 -8.82
N ASP A 184 -7.55 -13.99 -9.22
CA ASP A 184 -8.48 -13.24 -10.07
C ASP A 184 -9.05 -12.02 -9.34
N LEU A 185 -9.07 -12.06 -8.01
CA LEU A 185 -9.47 -10.94 -7.15
C LEU A 185 -8.45 -9.79 -7.12
N GLU A 186 -7.29 -9.86 -7.78
CA GLU A 186 -6.50 -8.64 -8.01
C GLU A 186 -7.21 -7.68 -8.99
N ASP A 187 -8.17 -8.19 -9.78
CA ASP A 187 -9.12 -7.33 -10.48
C ASP A 187 -10.06 -6.64 -9.47
N LYS A 188 -10.13 -5.31 -9.54
CA LYS A 188 -10.85 -4.50 -8.55
C LYS A 188 -12.36 -4.74 -8.56
N ALA A 189 -12.95 -5.04 -9.73
CA ALA A 189 -14.37 -5.32 -9.84
C ALA A 189 -14.72 -6.69 -9.24
N ALA A 190 -13.93 -7.72 -9.57
CA ALA A 190 -14.07 -9.04 -8.99
C ALA A 190 -13.89 -9.02 -7.47
N PHE A 191 -12.88 -8.28 -6.99
CA PHE A 191 -12.63 -8.05 -5.57
C PHE A 191 -13.85 -7.46 -4.84
N LEU A 192 -14.34 -6.31 -5.30
CA LEU A 192 -15.44 -5.61 -4.62
C LEU A 192 -16.71 -6.46 -4.60
N ALA A 193 -17.01 -7.15 -5.70
CA ALA A 193 -18.19 -8.02 -5.78
C ALA A 193 -18.09 -9.21 -4.82
N GLU A 194 -16.94 -9.89 -4.78
CA GLU A 194 -16.77 -11.08 -3.94
C GLU A 194 -16.67 -10.71 -2.44
N ALA A 195 -15.98 -9.64 -2.10
CA ALA A 195 -15.90 -9.16 -0.73
C ALA A 195 -17.27 -8.69 -0.19
N ASP A 196 -18.04 -7.94 -0.99
CA ASP A 196 -19.44 -7.55 -0.64
C ASP A 196 -20.33 -8.79 -0.49
N ARG A 197 -20.20 -9.80 -1.38
CA ARG A 197 -20.93 -11.08 -1.27
C ARG A 197 -20.64 -11.83 0.03
N LEU A 198 -19.41 -11.76 0.52
CA LEU A 198 -18.97 -12.37 1.78
C LEU A 198 -19.28 -11.49 3.01
N GLY A 199 -19.91 -10.33 2.83
CA GLY A 199 -20.25 -9.42 3.92
C GLY A 199 -19.05 -8.68 4.51
N LEU A 200 -17.93 -8.60 3.78
CA LEU A 200 -16.79 -7.78 4.17
C LEU A 200 -17.11 -6.30 3.90
N PRO A 201 -16.79 -5.38 4.83
CA PRO A 201 -16.88 -3.94 4.57
C PRO A 201 -15.98 -3.54 3.40
N VAL A 202 -16.58 -3.11 2.30
CA VAL A 202 -15.88 -2.58 1.12
C VAL A 202 -16.26 -1.13 0.88
N ALA A 203 -15.42 -0.41 0.12
CA ALA A 203 -15.78 0.91 -0.38
C ALA A 203 -17.14 0.88 -1.10
N PRO A 204 -18.03 1.84 -0.81
CA PRO A 204 -19.32 1.90 -1.48
C PRO A 204 -19.11 2.10 -2.98
N TYR A 205 -19.88 1.36 -3.78
CA TYR A 205 -19.93 1.53 -5.23
C TYR A 205 -21.40 1.55 -5.68
N MET A 206 -21.67 2.28 -6.75
CA MET A 206 -23.02 2.34 -7.30
C MET A 206 -23.43 0.96 -7.81
N ARG A 207 -24.65 0.51 -7.53
CA ARG A 207 -25.19 -0.75 -8.09
C ARG A 207 -25.97 -0.56 -9.39
N GLY A 208 -26.34 0.69 -9.72
CA GLY A 208 -27.07 1.02 -10.94
C GLY A 208 -26.28 0.69 -12.21
N ALA A 209 -26.94 0.13 -13.23
CA ALA A 209 -26.28 -0.40 -14.43
C ALA A 209 -25.56 0.66 -15.29
N ARG A 210 -26.07 1.90 -15.31
CA ARG A 210 -25.54 2.99 -16.15
C ARG A 210 -25.62 4.33 -15.43
N VAL A 211 -24.63 5.18 -15.69
CA VAL A 211 -24.60 6.56 -15.22
C VAL A 211 -24.51 7.50 -16.41
N PHE A 212 -25.42 8.47 -16.44
CA PHE A 212 -25.42 9.54 -17.43
C PHE A 212 -24.84 10.79 -16.78
N VAL A 213 -23.66 11.21 -17.24
CA VAL A 213 -23.03 12.47 -16.83
C VAL A 213 -23.31 13.50 -17.91
N LYS A 214 -24.06 14.55 -17.57
CA LYS A 214 -24.46 15.60 -18.53
C LYS A 214 -23.81 16.92 -18.17
N HIS A 215 -23.19 17.58 -19.14
CA HIS A 215 -22.72 18.94 -18.96
C HIS A 215 -23.90 19.92 -18.89
N ARG A 216 -23.94 20.79 -17.87
CA ARG A 216 -25.10 21.65 -17.56
C ARG A 216 -25.51 22.64 -18.66
N SER A 217 -24.59 22.99 -19.57
CA SER A 217 -24.78 24.05 -20.58
C SER A 217 -24.52 23.60 -22.02
N VAL A 218 -24.28 22.32 -22.28
CA VAL A 218 -24.06 21.82 -23.64
C VAL A 218 -25.32 21.11 -24.11
N GLU A 219 -26.04 21.75 -25.03
CA GLU A 219 -27.29 21.25 -25.60
C GLU A 219 -27.04 20.26 -26.75
N GLY A 220 -28.11 19.73 -27.35
CA GLY A 220 -28.03 18.86 -28.53
C GLY A 220 -27.38 17.49 -28.29
N GLY A 221 -27.30 17.05 -27.02
CA GLY A 221 -26.71 15.76 -26.64
C GLY A 221 -25.18 15.70 -26.65
N GLN A 222 -24.47 16.77 -27.04
CA GLN A 222 -23.01 16.77 -27.18
C GLN A 222 -22.25 16.72 -25.84
N GLY A 223 -22.93 17.01 -24.72
CA GLY A 223 -22.36 16.97 -23.38
C GLY A 223 -22.78 15.74 -22.56
N ILE A 224 -23.33 14.70 -23.19
CA ILE A 224 -23.82 13.50 -22.51
C ILE A 224 -22.78 12.39 -22.60
N HIS A 225 -22.22 12.00 -21.46
CA HIS A 225 -21.35 10.84 -21.32
C HIS A 225 -22.13 9.71 -20.65
N VAL A 226 -22.12 8.52 -21.23
CA VAL A 226 -22.80 7.34 -20.68
C VAL A 226 -21.76 6.32 -20.27
N TYR A 227 -21.66 6.08 -18.97
CA TYR A 227 -20.76 5.08 -18.40
C TYR A 227 -21.58 3.84 -18.03
N ARG A 228 -21.11 2.67 -18.44
CA ARG A 228 -21.67 1.39 -18.00
C ARG A 228 -20.90 0.93 -16.77
N ASN A 229 -21.64 0.58 -15.73
CA ASN A 229 -21.09 0.16 -14.46
C ASN A 229 -20.57 -1.28 -14.54
N PHE A 230 -19.54 -1.61 -13.77
CA PHE A 230 -18.99 -2.97 -13.70
C PHE A 230 -20.02 -4.02 -13.24
N THR A 231 -20.95 -3.62 -12.37
CA THR A 231 -22.06 -4.48 -11.94
C THR A 231 -22.99 -4.93 -13.08
N ALA A 232 -22.92 -4.26 -14.23
CA ALA A 232 -23.67 -4.58 -15.45
C ALA A 232 -22.74 -4.92 -16.63
N GLY A 233 -21.51 -5.37 -16.35
CA GLY A 233 -20.53 -5.78 -17.36
C GLY A 233 -19.85 -4.62 -18.11
N GLY A 234 -19.82 -3.41 -17.53
CA GLY A 234 -19.01 -2.29 -18.01
C GLY A 234 -17.61 -2.24 -17.39
N ASP A 235 -16.78 -1.32 -17.86
CA ASP A 235 -15.37 -1.20 -17.41
C ASP A 235 -15.17 -0.24 -16.22
N TRP A 236 -16.23 0.47 -15.79
CA TRP A 236 -16.09 1.57 -14.84
C TRP A 236 -16.66 1.21 -13.47
N ILE A 237 -15.83 1.39 -12.44
CA ILE A 237 -16.28 1.44 -11.04
C ILE A 237 -16.66 2.88 -10.75
N ILE A 238 -17.92 3.09 -10.40
CA ILE A 238 -18.45 4.42 -10.06
C ILE A 238 -18.76 4.42 -8.58
N GLN A 239 -18.12 5.34 -7.87
CA GLN A 239 -18.09 5.36 -6.41
C GLN A 239 -18.19 6.81 -5.93
N GLU A 240 -18.86 6.99 -4.79
CA GLU A 240 -18.86 8.26 -4.07
C GLU A 240 -17.49 8.52 -3.43
N ALA A 241 -17.06 9.78 -3.44
CA ALA A 241 -15.82 10.15 -2.77
C ALA A 241 -15.95 9.91 -1.26
N ILE A 242 -14.96 9.24 -0.67
CA ILE A 242 -14.93 8.96 0.76
C ILE A 242 -14.04 10.01 1.43
N ASP A 243 -14.55 10.61 2.49
CA ASP A 243 -13.78 11.53 3.34
C ASP A 243 -13.05 10.79 4.46
N ASN A 244 -11.93 11.34 4.91
CA ASN A 244 -11.14 10.81 6.00
C ASN A 244 -11.88 10.92 7.34
N ALA A 245 -11.85 9.85 8.15
CA ALA A 245 -12.33 9.86 9.53
C ALA A 245 -11.75 11.03 10.35
N PRO A 246 -12.50 11.61 11.31
CA PRO A 246 -12.03 12.76 12.09
C PRO A 246 -10.67 12.55 12.77
N CYS A 247 -10.39 11.31 13.23
CA CYS A 247 -9.12 10.94 13.85
C CYS A 247 -7.93 11.00 12.89
N LEU A 248 -8.15 10.81 11.58
CA LEU A 248 -7.14 10.95 10.52
C LEU A 248 -7.10 12.38 9.97
N ALA A 249 -8.27 12.99 9.74
CA ALA A 249 -8.39 14.33 9.15
C ALA A 249 -7.61 15.38 9.96
N ARG A 250 -7.53 15.24 11.30
CA ARG A 250 -6.74 16.11 12.18
C ARG A 250 -5.22 16.04 11.95
N LEU A 251 -4.73 14.96 11.32
CA LEU A 251 -3.31 14.75 11.02
C LEU A 251 -2.94 15.26 9.62
N LEU A 252 -3.94 15.57 8.79
CA LEU A 252 -3.81 15.83 7.37
C LEU A 252 -4.01 17.32 7.06
N PRO A 253 -3.49 17.82 5.93
CA PRO A 253 -3.82 19.16 5.47
C PRO A 253 -5.28 19.21 5.00
N ARG A 254 -5.87 20.41 5.03
CA ARG A 254 -7.20 20.63 4.46
C ARG A 254 -7.21 20.26 2.97
N GLY A 255 -8.22 19.50 2.54
CA GLY A 255 -8.33 19.03 1.16
C GLY A 255 -7.32 17.94 0.80
N ALA A 256 -6.77 17.21 1.78
CA ALA A 256 -6.09 15.95 1.51
C ALA A 256 -7.07 14.93 0.89
N PRO A 257 -6.63 14.10 -0.07
CA PRO A 257 -7.44 12.98 -0.55
C PRO A 257 -7.68 11.96 0.56
N LEU A 258 -8.54 10.96 0.29
CA LEU A 258 -8.69 9.81 1.16
C LEU A 258 -7.32 9.16 1.41
N SER A 259 -6.88 9.19 2.67
CA SER A 259 -5.68 8.55 3.14
C SER A 259 -6.02 7.15 3.62
N THR A 260 -5.10 6.22 3.40
CA THR A 260 -5.38 4.80 3.61
C THR A 260 -4.27 4.13 4.40
N PHE A 261 -4.58 2.96 4.95
CA PHE A 261 -3.60 2.03 5.46
C PHE A 261 -3.30 0.98 4.40
N ARG A 262 -2.02 0.85 4.03
CA ARG A 262 -1.55 -0.36 3.36
C ARG A 262 -1.20 -1.39 4.43
N VAL A 263 -2.00 -2.43 4.57
CA VAL A 263 -1.70 -3.58 5.42
C VAL A 263 -1.21 -4.71 4.53
N VAL A 264 0.01 -5.19 4.74
CA VAL A 264 0.51 -6.38 4.02
C VAL A 264 0.39 -7.57 4.94
N THR A 265 -0.36 -8.57 4.51
CA THR A 265 -0.49 -9.84 5.22
C THR A 265 0.22 -10.95 4.47
N ALA A 266 0.74 -11.92 5.23
CA ALA A 266 1.44 -13.10 4.73
C ALA A 266 0.68 -14.35 5.15
N SER A 267 0.55 -15.33 4.24
CA SER A 267 -0.03 -16.63 4.54
C SER A 267 1.03 -17.71 4.48
N VAL A 268 0.98 -18.70 5.38
CA VAL A 268 1.73 -19.97 5.29
C VAL A 268 0.82 -21.16 4.97
N ALA A 269 -0.47 -20.94 4.74
CA ALA A 269 -1.45 -22.03 4.61
C ALA A 269 -1.11 -23.00 3.47
N TRP A 270 -0.58 -22.47 2.34
CA TRP A 270 -0.14 -23.32 1.23
C TRP A 270 1.07 -24.19 1.61
N LEU A 271 2.03 -23.63 2.37
CA LEU A 271 3.20 -24.38 2.85
C LEU A 271 2.78 -25.51 3.80
N GLU A 272 1.87 -25.22 4.72
CA GLU A 272 1.35 -26.21 5.67
C GLU A 272 0.55 -27.31 4.96
N ALA A 273 -0.32 -26.96 4.02
CA ALA A 273 -1.06 -27.94 3.22
C ALA A 273 -0.12 -28.86 2.44
N ARG A 274 0.96 -28.31 1.86
CA ARG A 274 2.01 -29.07 1.16
C ARG A 274 2.79 -29.99 2.08
N GLU A 275 3.06 -29.55 3.30
CA GLU A 275 3.71 -30.36 4.33
C GLU A 275 2.80 -31.51 4.80
N ALA A 276 1.53 -31.24 5.08
CA ALA A 276 0.54 -32.25 5.47
C ALA A 276 0.37 -33.34 4.39
N GLN A 277 0.33 -32.95 3.11
CA GLN A 277 0.28 -33.89 1.97
C GLN A 277 1.47 -34.85 1.94
N ARG A 278 2.65 -34.43 2.41
CA ARG A 278 3.83 -35.30 2.51
C ARG A 278 3.81 -36.20 3.73
N GLY A 279 3.40 -35.65 4.88
CA GLY A 279 3.34 -36.38 6.15
C GLY A 279 2.28 -37.50 6.16
N GLY A 280 1.17 -37.32 5.44
CA GLY A 280 0.10 -38.32 5.32
C GLY A 280 0.49 -39.62 4.59
N GLY A 281 1.71 -39.71 4.05
CA GLY A 281 2.20 -40.87 3.27
C GLY A 281 3.10 -41.84 4.02
N GLY A 282 3.52 -41.58 5.27
CA GLY A 282 4.37 -42.51 6.02
C GLY A 282 4.87 -41.94 7.34
N SER A 283 4.94 -42.79 8.36
CA SER A 283 5.33 -42.51 9.75
C SER A 283 6.81 -42.16 9.95
N GLY A 284 7.44 -41.45 9.01
CA GLY A 284 8.82 -41.00 9.08
C GLY A 284 8.96 -39.62 9.72
N ASP A 285 10.01 -39.45 10.53
CA ASP A 285 10.30 -38.24 11.30
C ASP A 285 10.08 -36.92 10.53
N PRO A 286 9.55 -35.87 11.19
CA PRO A 286 9.33 -34.57 10.56
C PRO A 286 10.64 -33.99 10.02
N ALA A 287 10.62 -33.56 8.75
CA ALA A 287 11.74 -32.89 8.11
C ALA A 287 12.12 -31.59 8.87
N PRO A 288 13.39 -31.13 8.82
CA PRO A 288 13.83 -29.91 9.52
C PRO A 288 13.03 -28.63 9.19
N SER A 289 12.33 -28.61 8.05
CA SER A 289 11.31 -27.60 7.67
C SER A 289 10.17 -27.50 8.69
N ALA A 290 9.65 -28.63 9.16
CA ALA A 290 8.52 -28.71 10.10
C ALA A 290 8.90 -28.19 11.49
N ALA A 291 10.13 -28.42 11.92
CA ALA A 291 10.63 -27.92 13.20
C ALA A 291 10.82 -26.39 13.16
N LEU A 292 11.24 -25.85 12.01
CA LEU A 292 11.37 -24.42 11.81
C LEU A 292 9.99 -23.74 11.70
N ALA A 293 9.05 -24.33 10.96
CA ALA A 293 7.69 -23.83 10.82
C ALA A 293 6.90 -23.90 12.14
N ASN A 294 6.93 -25.04 12.84
CA ASN A 294 6.29 -25.16 14.17
C ASN A 294 6.98 -24.34 15.25
N GLY A 295 8.31 -24.25 15.22
CA GLY A 295 9.07 -23.38 16.13
C GLY A 295 8.74 -21.91 15.91
N ARG A 296 8.54 -21.50 14.66
CA ARG A 296 8.11 -20.15 14.27
C ARG A 296 6.67 -19.87 14.61
N ALA A 297 5.74 -20.75 14.27
CA ALA A 297 4.33 -20.60 14.63
C ALA A 297 4.20 -20.38 16.15
N ARG A 298 4.90 -21.19 16.98
CA ARG A 298 4.89 -21.02 18.44
C ARG A 298 5.66 -19.79 18.93
N ALA A 299 6.75 -19.39 18.27
CA ALA A 299 7.48 -18.18 18.64
C ALA A 299 6.69 -16.91 18.30
N LEU A 300 6.01 -16.94 17.15
CA LEU A 300 5.17 -15.88 16.63
C LEU A 300 3.86 -15.76 17.41
N GLU A 301 3.20 -16.88 17.73
CA GLU A 301 2.01 -16.89 18.59
C GLU A 301 2.32 -16.24 19.94
N ARG A 302 3.47 -16.57 20.55
CA ARG A 302 3.95 -15.90 21.76
C ARG A 302 4.29 -14.42 21.56
N GLN A 303 4.74 -14.03 20.37
CA GLN A 303 5.04 -12.64 20.04
C GLN A 303 3.77 -11.82 19.83
N LEU A 304 2.78 -12.36 19.11
CA LEU A 304 1.47 -11.75 18.89
C LEU A 304 0.68 -11.66 20.19
N GLU A 305 0.70 -12.71 21.01
CA GLU A 305 0.09 -12.69 22.34
C GLU A 305 0.76 -11.64 23.22
N ARG A 306 2.10 -11.53 23.20
CA ARG A 306 2.81 -10.48 23.91
C ARG A 306 2.45 -9.08 23.38
N GLN A 307 2.42 -8.88 22.06
CA GLN A 307 2.06 -7.60 21.46
C GLN A 307 0.62 -7.22 21.77
N ARG A 308 -0.29 -8.18 21.77
CA ARG A 308 -1.68 -8.00 22.18
C ARG A 308 -1.77 -7.58 23.63
N LEU A 309 -1.13 -8.31 24.55
CA LEU A 309 -1.10 -7.97 25.98
C LEU A 309 -0.46 -6.60 26.23
N GLU A 310 0.64 -6.27 25.53
CA GLU A 310 1.29 -4.96 25.58
C GLU A 310 0.36 -3.86 25.06
N SER A 311 -0.36 -4.09 23.96
CA SER A 311 -1.33 -3.13 23.42
C SER A 311 -2.53 -2.92 24.36
N GLU A 312 -3.05 -4.00 24.96
CA GLU A 312 -4.12 -3.92 25.96
C GLU A 312 -3.65 -3.15 27.21
N GLN A 313 -2.40 -3.36 27.64
CA GLN A 313 -1.81 -2.61 28.74
C GLN A 313 -1.62 -1.14 28.39
N VAL A 314 -1.08 -0.81 27.21
CA VAL A 314 -0.91 0.59 26.75
C VAL A 314 -2.25 1.30 26.63
N CYS A 315 -3.27 0.66 26.07
CA CYS A 315 -4.63 1.21 26.00
C CYS A 315 -5.20 1.49 27.40
N ARG A 316 -5.00 0.57 28.37
CA ARG A 316 -5.40 0.80 29.77
C ARG A 316 -4.65 1.97 30.39
N GLU A 317 -3.34 2.05 30.21
CA GLU A 317 -2.52 3.13 30.75
C GLU A 317 -2.87 4.49 30.14
N GLN A 318 -3.11 4.55 28.83
CA GLN A 318 -3.56 5.77 28.16
C GLN A 318 -4.96 6.19 28.62
N GLY A 319 -5.89 5.24 28.74
CA GLY A 319 -7.22 5.51 29.31
C GLY A 319 -7.13 6.12 30.71
N GLU A 320 -6.24 5.60 31.56
CA GLU A 320 -5.98 6.16 32.88
C GLU A 320 -5.29 7.53 32.83
N ARG A 321 -4.36 7.77 31.90
CA ARG A 321 -3.75 9.10 31.70
C ARG A 321 -4.78 10.15 31.27
N THR A 322 -5.66 9.81 30.34
CA THR A 322 -6.73 10.72 29.88
C THR A 322 -7.70 11.02 31.02
N LYS A 323 -8.13 10.00 31.79
CA LYS A 323 -8.95 10.21 32.99
C LYS A 323 -8.25 11.12 34.02
N ARG A 324 -6.94 10.94 34.23
CA ARG A 324 -6.16 11.80 35.14
C ARG A 324 -6.06 13.24 34.62
N ALA A 325 -5.82 13.43 33.33
CA ALA A 325 -5.77 14.75 32.69
C ALA A 325 -7.13 15.47 32.81
N SER A 326 -8.24 14.78 32.52
CA SER A 326 -9.59 15.35 32.68
C SER A 326 -9.89 15.71 34.15
N ARG A 327 -9.50 14.88 35.12
CA ARG A 327 -9.64 15.19 36.55
C ARG A 327 -8.80 16.40 36.97
N GLN A 328 -7.56 16.51 36.49
CA GLN A 328 -6.71 17.69 36.74
C GLN A 328 -7.31 18.96 36.13
N GLN A 329 -7.82 18.89 34.91
CA GLN A 329 -8.48 20.02 34.25
C GLN A 329 -9.74 20.46 35.02
N GLN A 330 -10.54 19.51 35.50
CA GLN A 330 -11.72 19.81 36.31
C GLN A 330 -11.35 20.44 37.66
N GLN A 331 -10.28 19.97 38.31
CA GLN A 331 -9.77 20.57 39.55
C GLN A 331 -9.26 22.00 39.32
N GLN A 332 -8.55 22.25 38.22
CA GLN A 332 -8.09 23.61 37.87
C GLN A 332 -9.26 24.56 37.64
N GLN A 333 -10.33 24.11 36.97
CA GLN A 333 -11.53 24.92 36.78
C GLN A 333 -12.21 25.26 38.12
N GLN A 334 -12.34 24.28 39.02
CA GLN A 334 -12.90 24.51 40.35
C GLN A 334 -12.06 25.49 41.19
N GLN A 335 -10.72 25.40 41.13
CA GLN A 335 -9.85 26.37 41.80
C GLN A 335 -10.01 27.78 41.24
N GLN A 336 -10.04 27.94 39.91
CA GLN A 336 -10.27 29.24 39.28
C GLN A 336 -11.62 29.85 39.66
N GLU A 337 -12.65 29.01 39.80
CA GLU A 337 -13.98 29.46 40.21
C GLU A 337 -14.01 29.91 41.69
N GLN A 338 -13.33 29.18 42.59
CA GLN A 338 -13.17 29.58 43.99
C GLN A 338 -12.36 30.88 44.13
N GLU A 339 -11.27 31.03 43.37
CA GLU A 339 -10.49 32.27 43.35
C GLU A 339 -11.34 33.45 42.84
N ARG A 340 -12.16 33.22 41.82
CA ARG A 340 -13.12 34.23 41.34
C ARG A 340 -14.12 34.64 42.42
N GLN A 341 -14.65 33.69 43.19
CA GLN A 341 -15.59 33.99 44.27
C GLN A 341 -14.92 34.77 45.41
N GLN A 342 -13.66 34.48 45.73
CA GLN A 342 -12.89 35.21 46.75
C GLN A 342 -12.49 36.62 46.31
N GLN A 343 -12.27 36.82 45.01
CA GLN A 343 -11.93 38.13 44.44
C GLN A 343 -13.14 38.99 44.09
N GLN A 344 -14.37 38.45 44.20
CA GLN A 344 -15.56 39.28 44.05
C GLN A 344 -15.66 40.24 45.26
N PRO A 345 -15.57 41.56 45.05
CA PRO A 345 -15.84 42.51 46.12
C PRO A 345 -17.28 42.32 46.61
N PRO A 346 -17.56 42.58 47.91
CA PRO A 346 -18.90 42.47 48.44
C PRO A 346 -19.87 43.29 47.58
N PRO A 347 -21.10 42.79 47.34
CA PRO A 347 -22.07 43.44 46.49
C PRO A 347 -22.24 44.88 46.95
N ARG A 348 -21.91 45.84 46.06
CA ARG A 348 -22.15 47.25 46.35
C ARG A 348 -23.64 47.42 46.64
N PRO A 349 -24.01 48.26 47.63
CA PRO A 349 -25.41 48.58 47.88
C PRO A 349 -26.07 49.04 46.57
N PRO A 350 -27.33 48.66 46.33
CA PRO A 350 -28.02 48.98 45.09
C PRO A 350 -27.98 50.51 44.90
N PRO A 351 -27.54 50.99 43.72
CA PRO A 351 -27.64 52.42 43.44
C PRO A 351 -29.12 52.84 43.50
N PRO A 352 -29.42 54.06 43.94
CA PRO A 352 -30.79 54.57 43.92
C PRO A 352 -31.35 54.40 42.51
N GLN A 353 -32.56 53.83 42.44
CA GLN A 353 -33.28 53.54 41.20
C GLN A 353 -33.31 54.79 40.31
N GLN A 354 -32.38 54.89 39.37
CA GLN A 354 -32.55 55.74 38.21
C GLN A 354 -33.58 55.05 37.34
N GLN A 355 -34.72 55.73 37.17
CA GLN A 355 -35.78 55.34 36.25
C GLN A 355 -35.14 54.99 34.90
N GLN A 356 -35.31 53.73 34.50
CA GLN A 356 -34.87 53.29 33.19
C GLN A 356 -35.55 54.17 32.14
N PRO A 357 -34.80 54.80 31.21
CA PRO A 357 -35.43 55.42 30.07
C PRO A 357 -36.23 54.34 29.31
N PRO A 358 -37.40 54.69 28.76
CA PRO A 358 -38.24 53.76 28.04
C PRO A 358 -37.44 53.09 26.91
N PRO A 359 -37.77 51.83 26.57
CA PRO A 359 -37.09 51.12 25.50
C PRO A 359 -37.13 51.97 24.22
N PRO A 360 -36.00 52.03 23.48
CA PRO A 360 -35.95 52.79 22.24
C PRO A 360 -37.06 52.30 21.31
N SER A 361 -37.79 53.25 20.74
CA SER A 361 -38.83 52.92 19.75
C SER A 361 -38.23 52.07 18.63
N GLU A 362 -39.04 51.21 18.02
CA GLU A 362 -38.64 50.29 16.95
C GLU A 362 -37.85 50.99 15.82
N GLN A 363 -38.12 52.28 15.58
CA GLN A 363 -37.36 53.12 14.63
C GLN A 363 -35.92 53.42 15.06
N GLN A 364 -35.66 53.62 16.36
CA GLN A 364 -34.30 53.81 16.89
C GLN A 364 -33.49 52.52 16.84
N GLN A 365 -34.13 51.37 17.03
CA GLN A 365 -33.48 50.06 16.91
C GLN A 365 -33.06 49.78 15.46
N GLN A 366 -33.94 50.08 14.49
CA GLN A 366 -33.60 49.99 13.07
C GLN A 366 -32.52 51.00 12.64
N GLN A 367 -32.46 52.19 13.24
CA GLN A 367 -31.37 53.15 12.99
C GLN A 367 -30.03 52.65 13.54
N GLN A 368 -30.01 52.03 14.72
CA GLN A 368 -28.80 51.46 15.30
C GLN A 368 -28.29 50.25 14.51
N GLU A 369 -29.19 49.39 14.01
CA GLU A 369 -28.81 48.31 13.09
C GLU A 369 -28.24 48.85 11.77
N ARG A 370 -28.84 49.91 11.20
CA ARG A 370 -28.31 50.58 10.00
C ARG A 370 -26.95 51.22 10.23
N GLU A 371 -26.68 51.77 11.42
CA GLU A 371 -25.37 52.30 11.79
C GLU A 371 -24.33 51.21 12.02
N GLN A 372 -24.70 50.07 12.62
CA GLN A 372 -23.80 48.91 12.74
C GLN A 372 -23.42 48.33 11.37
N VAL A 373 -24.39 48.21 10.45
CA VAL A 373 -24.13 47.78 9.06
C VAL A 373 -23.23 48.80 8.33
N ARG A 374 -23.40 50.10 8.58
CA ARG A 374 -22.50 51.14 8.03
C ARG A 374 -21.08 51.05 8.61
N LEU A 375 -20.93 50.78 9.90
CA LEU A 375 -19.63 50.61 10.55
C LEU A 375 -18.91 49.35 10.05
N TRP A 376 -19.64 48.25 9.83
CA TRP A 376 -19.11 47.04 9.20
C TRP A 376 -18.65 47.29 7.75
N SER A 377 -19.42 48.06 6.97
CA SER A 377 -19.05 48.40 5.59
C SER A 377 -17.78 49.29 5.48
N ARG A 378 -17.45 50.05 6.55
CA ARG A 378 -16.24 50.89 6.61
C ARG A 378 -14.99 50.14 7.09
N SER A 379 -15.13 48.96 7.68
CA SER A 379 -14.01 48.15 8.17
C SER A 379 -13.51 47.11 7.15
N ALA A 380 -14.16 47.02 5.98
CA ALA A 380 -13.65 46.22 4.86
C ALA A 380 -12.48 46.94 4.19
N SER A 381 -11.30 46.31 4.22
CA SER A 381 -10.04 46.86 3.72
C SER A 381 -10.09 47.19 2.21
N PRO A 382 -9.47 48.29 1.72
CA PRO A 382 -9.52 48.73 0.32
C PRO A 382 -8.95 47.74 -0.72
N LEU A 383 -8.32 46.65 -0.28
CA LEU A 383 -7.73 45.63 -1.15
C LEU A 383 -8.77 44.66 -1.76
N LEU A 384 -9.95 44.50 -1.15
CA LEU A 384 -10.98 43.59 -1.70
C LEU A 384 -11.83 44.24 -2.83
N ALA A 385 -11.97 45.57 -2.84
CA ALA A 385 -12.74 46.29 -3.86
C ALA A 385 -12.02 46.37 -5.23
N ARG A 386 -10.69 46.17 -5.25
CA ARG A 386 -9.87 46.15 -6.47
C ARG A 386 -9.87 44.82 -7.23
N PHE A 387 -10.36 43.75 -6.59
CA PHE A 387 -10.43 42.42 -7.23
C PHE A 387 -11.80 42.12 -7.88
N LEU A 388 -12.86 42.84 -7.48
CA LEU A 388 -14.23 42.60 -7.96
C LEU A 388 -14.72 43.59 -9.02
N SER A 389 -13.87 44.50 -9.51
CA SER A 389 -14.22 45.54 -10.50
C SER A 389 -13.52 45.39 -11.86
N ARG A 390 -13.02 44.19 -12.21
CA ARG A 390 -12.60 43.89 -13.59
C ARG A 390 -13.79 43.40 -14.41
N THR A 391 -14.54 44.34 -14.97
CA THR A 391 -15.34 44.11 -16.17
C THR A 391 -14.41 43.96 -17.38
N PRO A 392 -14.64 42.97 -18.27
CA PRO A 392 -13.91 42.89 -19.53
C PRO A 392 -14.47 43.92 -20.52
N SER A 393 -13.62 44.85 -20.96
CA SER A 393 -13.93 45.77 -22.07
C SER A 393 -14.02 45.01 -23.41
N PRO A 394 -14.83 45.50 -24.36
CA PRO A 394 -15.10 44.82 -25.62
C PRO A 394 -13.92 44.93 -26.59
N ILE A 395 -13.67 43.84 -27.32
CA ILE A 395 -12.72 43.78 -28.43
C ILE A 395 -13.30 44.59 -29.62
N PRO A 396 -12.58 45.58 -30.18
CA PRO A 396 -13.03 46.24 -31.39
C PRO A 396 -12.70 45.38 -32.61
N GLY A 397 -13.70 45.22 -33.49
CA GLY A 397 -13.52 44.64 -34.81
C GLY A 397 -12.62 45.51 -35.70
N GLY A 398 -11.92 44.86 -36.63
CA GLY A 398 -11.04 45.53 -37.58
C GLY A 398 -10.53 44.62 -38.70
N HIS A 399 -11.27 44.64 -39.80
CA HIS A 399 -10.84 44.59 -41.21
C HIS A 399 -9.76 43.59 -41.71
N SER A 400 -10.24 42.66 -42.55
CA SER A 400 -9.93 42.56 -43.99
C SER A 400 -8.65 43.27 -44.48
N SER A 401 -7.62 42.48 -44.81
CA SER A 401 -6.81 42.73 -46.00
C SER A 401 -6.15 41.44 -46.50
N ARG A 402 -6.45 41.11 -47.77
CA ARG A 402 -5.65 40.20 -48.62
C ARG A 402 -4.24 40.78 -48.82
N PRO A 403 -3.20 39.96 -49.02
CA PRO A 403 -2.75 39.78 -50.40
C PRO A 403 -2.22 38.37 -50.79
N ARG A 404 -2.52 38.02 -52.04
CA ARG A 404 -1.73 37.28 -53.06
C ARG A 404 -0.72 36.20 -52.64
N SER A 405 -1.12 34.96 -52.88
CA SER A 405 -0.55 33.96 -53.82
C SER A 405 0.96 33.94 -54.13
N ARG A 406 1.62 32.85 -53.72
CA ARG A 406 2.60 31.99 -54.43
C ARG A 406 2.87 30.83 -53.45
N GLY A 407 2.41 29.59 -53.67
CA GLY A 407 2.75 28.71 -54.78
C GLY A 407 3.77 27.68 -54.28
N ALA A 408 3.31 26.56 -53.72
CA ALA A 408 4.03 25.29 -53.58
C ALA A 408 3.08 24.23 -53.01
N ASP A 409 2.82 23.20 -53.81
CA ASP A 409 1.98 22.05 -53.52
C ASP A 409 2.53 21.21 -52.36
N ALA A 410 1.70 20.98 -51.35
CA ALA A 410 1.85 19.86 -50.42
C ALA A 410 0.45 19.36 -50.02
N ALA A 411 0.14 18.14 -50.42
CA ALA A 411 -1.10 17.45 -50.12
C ALA A 411 -1.32 17.30 -48.60
N PRO A 412 -2.57 17.38 -48.11
CA PRO A 412 -2.87 17.13 -46.70
C PRO A 412 -2.70 15.63 -46.37
N PRO A 413 -2.22 15.28 -45.16
CA PRO A 413 -2.16 13.89 -44.74
C PRO A 413 -3.58 13.32 -44.57
N ALA A 414 -3.77 12.13 -45.12
CA ALA A 414 -5.00 11.36 -44.99
C ALA A 414 -5.34 11.06 -43.51
N PRO A 415 -6.62 10.97 -43.15
CA PRO A 415 -7.03 10.56 -41.81
C PRO A 415 -6.61 9.11 -41.54
N SER A 416 -6.03 8.87 -40.38
CA SER A 416 -5.67 7.53 -39.89
C SER A 416 -6.88 6.58 -39.91
N PRO A 417 -6.70 5.31 -40.33
CA PRO A 417 -7.80 4.35 -40.31
C PRO A 417 -8.19 3.97 -38.88
N PRO A 418 -9.47 3.64 -38.63
CA PRO A 418 -9.90 3.09 -37.35
C PRO A 418 -9.25 1.73 -37.09
N LEU A 419 -8.81 1.52 -35.85
CA LEU A 419 -8.29 0.24 -35.38
C LEU A 419 -9.35 -0.87 -35.52
N PRO A 420 -8.98 -2.09 -35.92
CA PRO A 420 -9.93 -3.16 -36.12
C PRO A 420 -10.52 -3.64 -34.79
N VAL A 421 -11.85 -3.60 -34.72
CA VAL A 421 -12.66 -4.28 -33.72
C VAL A 421 -12.49 -5.78 -33.93
N SER A 422 -11.82 -6.44 -32.98
CA SER A 422 -11.74 -7.90 -32.94
C SER A 422 -13.12 -8.46 -32.58
N THR A 423 -13.78 -9.04 -33.58
CA THR A 423 -15.00 -9.84 -33.40
C THR A 423 -14.66 -11.30 -33.70
N SER A 424 -15.33 -12.19 -32.98
CA SER A 424 -15.41 -13.65 -33.17
C SER A 424 -14.48 -14.51 -32.31
N ILE A 425 -14.97 -14.85 -31.11
CA ILE A 425 -14.87 -16.23 -30.61
C ILE A 425 -16.30 -16.77 -30.58
N GLN A 426 -16.57 -17.74 -31.44
CA GLN A 426 -17.79 -18.55 -31.43
C GLN A 426 -17.79 -19.42 -30.17
N HIS A 427 -18.74 -19.19 -29.27
CA HIS A 427 -19.09 -20.14 -28.23
C HIS A 427 -19.93 -21.26 -28.84
N THR A 428 -19.36 -22.46 -28.94
CA THR A 428 -20.13 -23.69 -29.12
C THR A 428 -20.65 -24.13 -27.75
N SER A 429 -21.97 -24.07 -27.63
CA SER A 429 -22.79 -24.57 -26.53
C SER A 429 -22.73 -26.09 -26.37
N GLY A 430 -22.74 -26.57 -25.13
CA GLY A 430 -23.30 -27.88 -24.80
C GLY A 430 -22.68 -28.57 -23.59
N THR A 431 -23.27 -28.41 -22.40
CA THR A 431 -23.41 -29.48 -21.39
C THR A 431 -24.45 -29.09 -20.32
N PRO A 432 -25.07 -30.07 -19.62
CA PRO A 432 -26.49 -30.05 -19.27
C PRO A 432 -26.82 -29.55 -17.85
N VAL A 433 -28.08 -29.15 -17.72
CA VAL A 433 -28.80 -28.76 -16.50
C VAL A 433 -29.01 -29.96 -15.56
N PRO A 434 -28.76 -29.84 -14.24
CA PRO A 434 -29.26 -30.79 -13.25
C PRO A 434 -30.70 -30.44 -12.80
N PRO A 435 -31.52 -31.44 -12.42
CA PRO A 435 -32.93 -31.22 -12.07
C PRO A 435 -33.11 -30.58 -10.68
N PRO A 436 -34.28 -29.96 -10.42
CA PRO A 436 -34.55 -29.29 -9.15
C PRO A 436 -34.84 -30.31 -8.05
N ALA A 437 -34.24 -30.09 -6.88
CA ALA A 437 -34.63 -30.76 -5.65
C ALA A 437 -35.88 -30.08 -5.07
N SER A 438 -36.83 -30.90 -4.69
CA SER A 438 -38.15 -30.59 -4.17
C SER A 438 -38.13 -29.94 -2.79
N ASP A 439 -39.04 -28.98 -2.64
CA ASP A 439 -39.67 -28.54 -1.40
C ASP A 439 -40.25 -29.71 -0.60
N ASP A 440 -40.04 -29.68 0.71
CA ASP A 440 -40.85 -30.19 1.82
C ASP A 440 -40.19 -29.60 3.08
N GLY A 441 -40.77 -28.87 4.03
CA GLY A 441 -42.13 -28.46 4.33
C GLY A 441 -42.13 -28.07 5.83
N SER A 442 -42.78 -26.95 6.15
CA SER A 442 -43.57 -26.73 7.39
C SER A 442 -42.88 -26.51 8.75
N GLY A 443 -43.04 -25.29 9.27
CA GLY A 443 -43.76 -25.08 10.53
C GLY A 443 -43.02 -24.38 11.69
N GLY A 444 -43.55 -23.24 12.14
CA GLY A 444 -43.37 -22.76 13.51
C GLY A 444 -43.20 -21.25 13.66
N ASP A 445 -44.32 -20.54 13.78
CA ASP A 445 -44.39 -19.18 14.32
C ASP A 445 -43.96 -19.15 15.80
N ASP A 446 -43.23 -18.13 16.24
CA ASP A 446 -43.63 -17.35 17.43
C ASP A 446 -42.75 -16.09 17.63
N SER A 447 -43.40 -15.13 18.28
CA SER A 447 -43.14 -13.70 18.35
C SER A 447 -42.06 -13.23 19.35
N SER A 448 -41.52 -12.04 19.05
CA SER A 448 -41.12 -10.94 19.95
C SER A 448 -40.00 -11.14 20.99
N SER A 449 -38.88 -10.44 20.80
CA SER A 449 -38.28 -9.59 21.85
C SER A 449 -37.19 -8.67 21.30
N LEU A 450 -37.30 -7.39 21.66
CA LEU A 450 -36.28 -6.34 21.56
C LEU A 450 -35.07 -6.65 22.46
N GLY A 451 -33.89 -6.17 22.07
CA GLY A 451 -32.83 -5.76 23.01
C GLY A 451 -31.54 -6.58 23.04
N ASP A 452 -30.44 -5.84 22.87
CA ASP A 452 -29.12 -6.02 23.47
C ASP A 452 -28.04 -6.91 22.82
N GLY A 453 -26.89 -6.26 22.56
CA GLY A 453 -25.57 -6.80 22.87
C GLY A 453 -24.90 -7.70 21.83
N TRP A 454 -23.98 -7.12 21.06
CA TRP A 454 -22.97 -7.87 20.30
C TRP A 454 -22.02 -8.57 21.30
N HIS A 455 -22.32 -9.82 21.64
CA HIS A 455 -21.44 -10.72 22.36
C HIS A 455 -20.70 -11.61 21.35
N SER A 456 -19.37 -11.52 21.31
CA SER A 456 -18.51 -12.50 20.64
C SER A 456 -18.70 -13.88 21.25
N PRO A 457 -19.10 -14.91 20.49
CA PRO A 457 -19.13 -16.26 21.00
C PRO A 457 -17.78 -16.93 20.78
N THR A 458 -16.91 -16.93 21.80
CA THR A 458 -15.93 -18.04 21.96
C THR A 458 -16.66 -19.23 22.56
N GLY A 459 -17.59 -19.79 21.79
CA GLY A 459 -18.21 -21.08 22.07
C GLY A 459 -17.43 -22.15 21.34
N ALA A 460 -16.92 -23.13 22.09
CA ALA A 460 -16.40 -24.39 21.56
C ALA A 460 -17.53 -25.16 20.85
N GLY A 461 -17.92 -24.69 19.67
CA GLY A 461 -18.77 -25.41 18.72
C GLY A 461 -17.87 -26.22 17.80
N SER A 462 -18.12 -27.51 17.68
CA SER A 462 -17.46 -28.45 16.78
C SER A 462 -17.82 -28.19 15.31
N GLY A 463 -17.63 -26.96 14.82
CA GLY A 463 -17.71 -26.60 13.42
C GLY A 463 -16.49 -27.13 12.67
N SER A 464 -16.72 -27.74 11.51
CA SER A 464 -15.74 -28.44 10.68
C SER A 464 -14.40 -27.70 10.56
N GLY A 465 -13.32 -28.33 11.05
CA GLY A 465 -12.01 -27.73 11.36
C GLY A 465 -11.14 -27.23 10.20
N SER A 466 -11.72 -26.63 9.16
CA SER A 466 -10.95 -25.95 8.09
C SER A 466 -10.91 -24.43 8.26
N GLU A 467 -11.96 -23.82 8.83
CA GLU A 467 -12.09 -22.36 8.94
C GLU A 467 -11.09 -21.76 9.96
N GLY A 468 -10.97 -22.38 11.14
CA GLY A 468 -9.98 -21.99 12.15
C GLY A 468 -8.52 -22.40 11.84
N VAL A 469 -8.25 -23.07 10.71
CA VAL A 469 -6.88 -23.34 10.26
C VAL A 469 -6.31 -22.09 9.60
N TYR A 470 -7.04 -21.47 8.68
CA TYR A 470 -6.53 -20.34 7.90
C TYR A 470 -6.26 -19.09 8.74
N GLU A 471 -7.07 -18.81 9.77
CA GLU A 471 -6.83 -17.69 10.69
C GLU A 471 -5.48 -17.81 11.42
N ARG A 472 -5.00 -19.03 11.66
CA ARG A 472 -3.70 -19.27 12.32
C ARG A 472 -2.52 -19.18 11.35
N CYS A 473 -2.77 -19.29 10.06
CA CYS A 473 -1.73 -19.29 9.03
C CYS A 473 -1.44 -17.89 8.46
N ILE A 474 -2.21 -16.87 8.84
CA ILE A 474 -2.13 -15.53 8.25
C ILE A 474 -1.70 -14.51 9.30
N GLU A 475 -0.70 -13.71 8.96
CA GLU A 475 -0.17 -12.66 9.83
C GLU A 475 -0.07 -11.30 9.13
N VAL A 476 -0.04 -10.21 9.90
CA VAL A 476 0.33 -8.88 9.38
C VAL A 476 1.85 -8.79 9.34
N LEU A 477 2.41 -8.73 8.14
CA LEU A 477 3.84 -8.56 7.92
C LEU A 477 4.28 -7.11 8.17
N THR A 478 3.50 -6.15 7.67
CA THR A 478 3.75 -4.71 7.88
C THR A 478 2.49 -3.91 7.65
N SER A 479 2.44 -2.69 8.22
CA SER A 479 1.40 -1.71 7.92
C SER A 479 1.99 -0.32 7.77
N VAL A 480 1.39 0.48 6.87
CA VAL A 480 1.80 1.85 6.58
C VAL A 480 0.56 2.72 6.41
N PHE A 481 0.50 3.82 7.16
CA PHE A 481 -0.43 4.91 6.90
C PHE A 481 0.10 5.79 5.76
N ARG A 482 -0.66 5.92 4.68
CA ARG A 482 -0.37 6.77 3.53
C ARG A 482 -1.08 8.11 3.71
N ALA A 483 -0.39 9.07 4.32
CA ALA A 483 -0.91 10.41 4.54
C ALA A 483 -0.87 11.20 3.21
N GLY A 484 -2.04 11.44 2.62
CA GLY A 484 -2.19 12.11 1.33
C GLY A 484 -1.76 13.57 1.35
N LEU A 485 -1.10 14.01 0.28
CA LEU A 485 -0.76 15.42 0.10
C LEU A 485 -1.96 16.22 -0.48
N ALA A 486 -2.16 17.43 -0.01
CA ALA A 486 -3.24 18.32 -0.46
C ALA A 486 -3.17 18.57 -1.98
N GLY A 487 -4.32 18.56 -2.64
CA GLY A 487 -4.45 18.80 -4.08
C GLY A 487 -4.11 17.60 -4.97
N ALA A 488 -3.79 16.43 -4.39
CA ALA A 488 -3.75 15.17 -5.12
C ALA A 488 -5.14 14.55 -5.19
N ASP A 489 -5.45 13.87 -6.30
CA ASP A 489 -6.73 13.16 -6.46
C ASP A 489 -6.78 11.85 -5.63
N THR A 490 -5.62 11.31 -5.28
CA THR A 490 -5.44 10.05 -4.56
C THR A 490 -4.21 10.09 -3.66
N ASP A 491 -4.11 9.14 -2.73
CA ASP A 491 -2.95 8.98 -1.85
C ASP A 491 -1.69 8.39 -2.54
N HIS A 492 -1.71 8.20 -3.86
CA HIS A 492 -0.51 7.85 -4.63
C HIS A 492 0.59 8.92 -4.49
N THR A 493 0.20 10.14 -4.12
CA THR A 493 1.13 11.18 -3.66
C THR A 493 0.97 11.38 -2.16
N SER A 494 1.74 10.64 -1.38
CA SER A 494 1.66 10.62 0.09
C SER A 494 3.01 10.58 0.78
N ILE A 495 2.98 10.78 2.10
CA ILE A 495 4.05 10.38 3.03
C ILE A 495 3.62 9.07 3.72
N CYS A 496 4.50 8.08 3.71
CA CYS A 496 4.27 6.77 4.29
C CYS A 496 4.80 6.72 5.72
N PHE A 497 3.90 6.65 6.70
CA PHE A 497 4.21 6.48 8.12
C PHE A 497 4.05 5.00 8.51
N PRO A 498 5.11 4.28 8.91
CA PRO A 498 5.00 2.88 9.31
C PRO A 498 4.15 2.76 10.58
N VAL A 499 3.29 1.77 10.67
CA VAL A 499 2.48 1.50 11.87
C VAL A 499 3.14 0.36 12.65
N ASN A 500 3.39 0.56 13.95
CA ASN A 500 3.99 -0.48 14.81
C ASN A 500 2.94 -1.42 15.40
N GLY A 501 3.39 -2.38 16.23
CA GLY A 501 2.51 -3.38 16.87
C GLY A 501 1.47 -2.81 17.84
N ALA A 502 1.58 -1.55 18.26
CA ALA A 502 0.62 -0.86 19.11
C ALA A 502 -0.36 0.03 18.32
N GLY A 503 -0.26 0.08 16.99
CA GLY A 503 -1.01 1.03 16.17
C GLY A 503 -0.41 2.45 16.15
N GLU A 504 0.80 2.64 16.67
CA GLU A 504 1.49 3.94 16.69
C GLU A 504 2.21 4.18 15.36
N LEU A 505 2.08 5.40 14.84
CA LEU A 505 2.73 5.86 13.63
C LEU A 505 4.19 6.21 13.90
N GLY A 506 5.12 5.58 13.18
CA GLY A 506 6.54 5.92 13.20
C GLY A 506 6.87 7.11 12.30
N ARG A 507 8.15 7.35 12.03
CA ARG A 507 8.59 8.48 11.18
C ARG A 507 8.26 8.24 9.70
N GLY A 508 7.64 9.23 9.07
CA GLY A 508 7.21 9.19 7.68
C GLY A 508 8.35 9.27 6.69
N VAL A 509 8.22 8.63 5.53
CA VAL A 509 9.15 8.73 4.40
C VAL A 509 8.39 8.72 3.07
N THR A 510 9.02 9.19 1.99
CA THR A 510 8.40 9.20 0.66
C THR A 510 9.21 8.42 -0.38
N ALA A 511 8.50 7.65 -1.20
CA ALA A 511 9.05 6.95 -2.35
C ALA A 511 8.80 7.67 -3.68
N ASN A 512 8.17 8.85 -3.67
CA ASN A 512 7.71 9.54 -4.90
C ASN A 512 8.83 9.85 -5.89
N HIS A 513 10.08 9.94 -5.42
CA HIS A 513 11.25 10.15 -6.26
C HIS A 513 11.54 9.00 -7.24
N TRP A 514 11.08 7.78 -6.94
CA TRP A 514 11.18 6.64 -7.85
C TRP A 514 10.26 6.77 -9.05
N TYR A 515 9.21 7.59 -8.97
CA TYR A 515 8.21 7.75 -10.03
C TYR A 515 8.51 8.93 -10.98
N ARG A 516 9.69 9.54 -10.85
CA ARG A 516 10.13 10.64 -11.72
C ARG A 516 10.86 10.10 -12.94
N THR A 517 10.11 9.80 -13.99
CA THR A 517 10.63 9.35 -15.29
C THR A 517 10.95 10.53 -16.22
N GLY A 518 11.78 10.28 -17.24
CA GLY A 518 12.16 11.26 -18.25
C GLY A 518 13.10 12.35 -17.75
N TRP A 519 13.27 13.41 -18.56
CA TRP A 519 14.20 14.52 -18.28
C TRP A 519 13.96 15.24 -16.96
N GLN A 520 12.73 15.19 -16.43
CA GLN A 520 12.38 15.78 -15.14
C GLN A 520 13.03 15.06 -13.94
N GLY A 521 13.45 13.79 -14.10
CA GLY A 521 14.12 13.00 -13.07
C GLY A 521 15.66 13.06 -13.10
N VAL A 522 16.25 13.56 -14.20
CA VAL A 522 17.71 13.59 -14.38
C VAL A 522 18.37 14.53 -13.37
N LEU A 523 19.36 14.01 -12.63
CA LEU A 523 20.11 14.67 -11.55
C LEU A 523 19.24 15.26 -10.43
N ARG A 524 17.99 14.80 -10.30
CA ARG A 524 17.01 15.33 -9.36
C ARG A 524 16.54 14.25 -8.40
N ILE A 525 17.35 13.96 -7.38
CA ILE A 525 16.87 13.28 -6.17
C ILE A 525 16.38 14.39 -5.22
N PRO A 526 15.06 14.55 -5.03
CA PRO A 526 14.54 15.64 -4.21
C PRO A 526 15.04 15.48 -2.77
N ALA A 527 15.31 16.61 -2.09
CA ALA A 527 15.72 16.60 -0.70
C ALA A 527 14.71 15.85 0.19
N SER A 528 13.42 15.88 -0.16
CA SER A 528 12.37 15.14 0.53
C SER A 528 12.57 13.62 0.56
N ALA A 529 13.30 13.04 -0.41
CA ALA A 529 13.68 11.63 -0.40
C ALA A 529 14.70 11.28 0.69
N ARG A 530 15.31 12.30 1.33
CA ARG A 530 16.34 12.18 2.37
C ARG A 530 15.80 12.51 3.75
N VAL A 531 14.57 13.00 3.85
CA VAL A 531 13.97 13.47 5.08
C VAL A 531 13.06 12.38 5.64
N ALA A 532 13.27 12.07 6.92
CA ALA A 532 12.26 11.40 7.73
C ALA A 532 11.38 12.49 8.35
N TRP A 533 10.07 12.29 8.28
CA TRP A 533 9.06 13.26 8.65
C TRP A 533 8.42 12.86 9.97
N ASP A 534 8.58 13.68 11.00
CA ASP A 534 7.80 13.54 12.23
C ASP A 534 6.43 14.20 12.06
N GLU A 535 6.41 15.31 11.31
CA GLU A 535 5.20 16.07 10.97
C GLU A 535 4.81 15.90 9.51
N HIS A 536 3.53 16.06 9.20
CA HIS A 536 3.06 16.10 7.82
C HIS A 536 3.56 17.40 7.12
N PRO A 537 4.22 17.31 5.95
CA PRO A 537 4.97 18.42 5.35
C PRO A 537 4.17 19.67 4.99
N GLN A 538 2.84 19.54 4.84
CA GLN A 538 1.96 20.64 4.41
C GLN A 538 1.09 21.20 5.53
N SER A 539 0.81 20.42 6.57
CA SER A 539 -0.03 20.87 7.70
C SER A 539 0.79 21.22 8.94
N GLY A 540 2.02 20.70 9.06
CA GLY A 540 2.84 20.84 10.27
C GLY A 540 2.29 20.06 11.46
N HIS A 541 1.29 19.19 11.25
CA HIS A 541 0.76 18.35 12.31
C HIS A 541 1.74 17.23 12.62
N LEU A 542 2.02 17.00 13.90
CA LEU A 542 2.78 15.86 14.37
C LEU A 542 2.00 14.58 14.05
N VAL A 543 2.60 13.69 13.26
CA VAL A 543 2.01 12.41 12.86
C VAL A 543 2.76 11.27 13.53
N ALA A 544 4.09 11.34 13.58
CA ALA A 544 4.89 10.35 14.29
C ALA A 544 4.60 10.40 15.80
N GLY A 545 4.34 9.24 16.40
CA GLY A 545 3.93 9.07 17.79
C GLY A 545 2.42 9.05 18.00
N GLU A 546 1.61 9.39 16.99
CA GLU A 546 0.15 9.27 17.07
C GLU A 546 -0.27 7.80 17.04
N VAL A 547 -1.25 7.44 17.86
CA VAL A 547 -1.82 6.10 17.91
C VAL A 547 -3.16 6.10 17.21
N ILE A 548 -3.32 5.20 16.23
CA ILE A 548 -4.59 5.01 15.54
C ILE A 548 -5.54 4.23 16.46
N PRO A 549 -6.69 4.81 16.85
CA PRO A 549 -7.65 4.13 17.69
C PRO A 549 -8.10 2.82 17.05
N GLU A 550 -8.18 1.76 17.87
CA GLU A 550 -8.75 0.47 17.44
C GLU A 550 -8.09 -0.13 16.18
N PHE A 551 -6.83 0.21 15.90
CA PHE A 551 -6.13 -0.22 14.68
C PHE A 551 -6.22 -1.74 14.44
N TRP A 552 -6.11 -2.54 15.49
CA TRP A 552 -6.15 -4.00 15.39
C TRP A 552 -7.56 -4.56 15.18
N SER A 553 -8.56 -4.03 15.88
CA SER A 553 -9.96 -4.49 15.74
C SER A 553 -10.63 -3.97 14.45
N SER A 554 -10.15 -2.86 13.88
CA SER A 554 -10.66 -2.29 12.63
C SER A 554 -9.77 -2.64 11.45
N VAL A 555 -8.65 -1.93 11.27
CA VAL A 555 -7.83 -1.93 10.07
C VAL A 555 -7.10 -3.27 9.84
N ALA A 556 -6.33 -3.73 10.82
CA ALA A 556 -5.54 -4.95 10.67
C ALA A 556 -6.42 -6.20 10.73
N GLY A 557 -7.42 -6.22 11.62
CA GLY A 557 -8.39 -7.30 11.74
C GLY A 557 -9.16 -7.52 10.44
N LEU A 558 -9.64 -6.44 9.81
CA LEU A 558 -10.31 -6.53 8.51
C LEU A 558 -9.40 -7.08 7.41
N ALA A 559 -8.13 -6.67 7.37
CA ALA A 559 -7.16 -7.20 6.39
C ALA A 559 -6.82 -8.69 6.61
N LEU A 560 -6.71 -9.14 7.86
CA LEU A 560 -6.51 -10.55 8.21
C LEU A 560 -7.71 -11.40 7.81
N GLN A 561 -8.92 -10.95 8.18
CA GLN A 561 -10.17 -11.63 7.83
C GLN A 561 -10.35 -11.71 6.31
N ALA A 562 -10.10 -10.60 5.61
CA ALA A 562 -10.18 -10.55 4.15
C ALA A 562 -9.22 -11.55 3.48
N HIS A 563 -7.98 -11.66 3.98
CA HIS A 563 -7.02 -12.63 3.44
C HIS A 563 -7.47 -14.07 3.69
N ALA A 564 -7.96 -14.37 4.89
CA ALA A 564 -8.45 -15.71 5.24
C ALA A 564 -9.63 -16.15 4.36
N LEU A 565 -10.56 -15.24 4.06
CA LEU A 565 -11.76 -15.55 3.29
C LEU A 565 -11.54 -15.52 1.77
N LEU A 566 -10.84 -14.51 1.26
CA LEU A 566 -10.74 -14.27 -0.19
C LEU A 566 -9.56 -14.99 -0.85
N ALA A 567 -8.43 -15.09 -0.15
CA ALA A 567 -7.17 -15.51 -0.76
C ALA A 567 -6.28 -16.37 0.17
N PRO A 568 -6.82 -17.35 0.92
CA PRO A 568 -6.10 -17.99 2.03
C PRO A 568 -4.77 -18.66 1.66
N SER A 569 -4.61 -19.09 0.42
CA SER A 569 -3.39 -19.74 -0.09
C SER A 569 -2.41 -18.79 -0.77
N VAL A 570 -2.78 -17.52 -0.97
CA VAL A 570 -1.91 -16.54 -1.64
C VAL A 570 -0.80 -16.14 -0.66
N PRO A 571 0.49 -16.21 -1.04
CA PRO A 571 1.58 -16.02 -0.08
C PRO A 571 1.58 -14.66 0.61
N LEU A 572 1.28 -13.60 -0.14
CA LEU A 572 1.39 -12.23 0.28
C LEU A 572 0.29 -11.41 -0.39
N VAL A 573 -0.40 -10.59 0.41
CA VAL A 573 -1.44 -9.71 -0.08
C VAL A 573 -1.33 -8.35 0.61
N GLY A 574 -1.36 -7.28 -0.17
CA GLY A 574 -1.47 -5.91 0.31
C GLY A 574 -2.91 -5.43 0.22
N TRP A 575 -3.45 -4.97 1.34
CA TRP A 575 -4.81 -4.47 1.49
C TRP A 575 -4.78 -2.97 1.66
N ASP A 576 -5.59 -2.27 0.85
CA ASP A 576 -5.87 -0.86 1.08
C ASP A 576 -7.12 -0.72 1.92
N VAL A 577 -6.95 -0.19 3.11
CA VAL A 577 -8.02 -0.02 4.10
C VAL A 577 -8.22 1.46 4.39
N ALA A 578 -9.45 1.94 4.30
CA ALA A 578 -9.82 3.31 4.65
C ALA A 578 -10.58 3.37 5.98
N LEU A 579 -10.45 4.51 6.67
CA LEU A 579 -11.32 4.91 7.77
C LEU A 579 -12.22 6.05 7.28
N PRO A 580 -13.48 5.77 6.89
CA PRO A 580 -14.40 6.78 6.38
C PRO A 580 -14.94 7.71 7.49
N ALA A 581 -15.27 8.95 7.14
CA ALA A 581 -15.83 9.94 8.07
C ALA A 581 -17.27 9.65 8.54
N ASP A 582 -18.08 9.04 7.68
CA ASP A 582 -19.53 9.11 7.79
C ASP A 582 -20.18 7.74 7.54
N THR A 583 -19.77 6.72 8.28
CA THR A 583 -20.49 5.46 8.31
C THR A 583 -21.62 5.57 9.32
N ALA A 584 -22.85 5.72 8.82
CA ALA A 584 -24.09 5.62 9.61
C ALA A 584 -24.20 4.31 10.44
N ALA A 585 -23.30 3.36 10.21
CA ALA A 585 -23.14 2.09 10.94
C ALA A 585 -22.07 2.13 12.07
N GLY A 586 -21.57 3.30 12.46
CA GLY A 586 -20.39 3.42 13.33
C GLY A 586 -19.10 3.27 12.53
N GLU A 587 -17.98 3.72 13.08
CA GLU A 587 -16.64 3.91 12.49
C GLU A 587 -16.00 2.63 11.88
N ALA A 588 -16.66 2.00 10.91
CA ALA A 588 -16.20 0.76 10.32
C ALA A 588 -15.18 1.06 9.21
N SER A 589 -13.97 0.55 9.38
CA SER A 589 -12.99 0.47 8.30
C SER A 589 -13.56 -0.27 7.10
N CYS A 590 -13.15 0.10 5.88
CA CYS A 590 -13.55 -0.58 4.65
C CYS A 590 -12.37 -0.89 3.74
N LEU A 591 -12.48 -1.97 2.96
CA LEU A 591 -11.49 -2.38 1.97
C LEU A 591 -11.71 -1.62 0.66
N LEU A 592 -10.64 -1.09 0.07
CA LEU A 592 -10.67 -0.38 -1.20
C LEU A 592 -10.18 -1.24 -2.36
N GLU A 593 -9.11 -2.00 -2.13
CA GLU A 593 -8.50 -2.88 -3.11
C GLU A 593 -7.59 -3.92 -2.46
N MET A 594 -7.38 -5.00 -3.21
CA MET A 594 -6.41 -6.04 -2.94
C MET A 594 -5.27 -5.94 -3.96
N ASN A 595 -4.01 -6.02 -3.52
CA ASN A 595 -2.86 -6.09 -4.41
C ASN A 595 -1.97 -7.27 -4.03
N ILE A 596 -1.86 -8.26 -4.91
CA ILE A 596 -1.09 -9.49 -4.66
C ILE A 596 0.40 -9.27 -4.92
N SER A 597 0.73 -8.49 -5.96
CA SER A 597 2.10 -7.98 -6.16
C SER A 597 2.41 -6.80 -5.24
N CYS A 598 2.11 -6.94 -3.95
CA CYS A 598 2.24 -5.86 -2.98
C CYS A 598 3.69 -5.46 -2.77
N ASN A 599 3.91 -4.17 -2.62
CA ASN A 599 5.13 -3.66 -2.04
C ASN A 599 4.95 -3.58 -0.51
N LEU A 600 6.05 -3.65 0.25
CA LEU A 600 6.01 -3.46 1.71
C LEU A 600 6.01 -1.96 2.08
N PHE A 601 5.94 -1.08 1.08
CA PHE A 601 6.36 0.32 1.13
C PHE A 601 7.62 0.48 1.98
N ASN A 602 7.73 1.59 2.71
CA ASN A 602 8.76 1.76 3.73
C ASN A 602 8.22 1.37 5.13
N GLY A 603 7.39 0.33 5.19
CA GLY A 603 6.85 -0.19 6.44
C GLY A 603 7.93 -0.80 7.33
N ALA A 604 7.65 -0.86 8.63
CA ALA A 604 8.47 -1.57 9.59
C ALA A 604 8.07 -3.05 9.59
N TYR A 605 9.05 -3.95 9.46
CA TYR A 605 8.83 -5.39 9.49
C TYR A 605 10.09 -6.14 9.90
N ASP A 606 9.92 -7.37 10.39
CA ASP A 606 11.04 -8.28 10.63
C ASP A 606 11.61 -8.76 9.29
N ARG A 607 12.77 -8.21 8.94
CA ARG A 607 13.47 -8.53 7.70
C ARG A 607 14.02 -9.94 7.69
N ALA A 608 14.42 -10.48 8.84
CA ALA A 608 14.92 -11.85 8.93
C ALA A 608 13.77 -12.84 8.75
N GLY A 609 12.68 -12.66 9.52
CA GLY A 609 11.44 -13.41 9.35
C GLY A 609 10.92 -13.41 7.91
N TYR A 610 10.87 -12.23 7.28
CA TYR A 610 10.48 -12.08 5.87
C TYR A 610 11.43 -12.82 4.89
N ALA A 611 12.74 -12.70 5.06
CA ALA A 611 13.70 -13.40 4.22
C ALA A 611 13.53 -14.92 4.32
N ASP A 612 13.32 -15.42 5.53
CA ASP A 612 13.12 -16.84 5.76
C ASP A 612 11.75 -17.34 5.25
N LEU A 613 10.70 -16.51 5.31
CA LEU A 613 9.41 -16.79 4.67
C LEU A 613 9.58 -16.93 3.15
N ALA A 614 10.25 -15.97 2.52
CA ALA A 614 10.53 -16.00 1.09
C ALA A 614 11.40 -17.21 0.71
N TYR A 615 12.40 -17.56 1.54
CA TYR A 615 13.21 -18.76 1.38
C TYR A 615 12.35 -20.02 1.40
N ALA A 616 11.46 -20.17 2.40
CA ALA A 616 10.58 -21.33 2.54
C ALA A 616 9.67 -21.48 1.31
N TYR A 617 9.07 -20.38 0.84
CA TYR A 617 8.28 -20.38 -0.39
C TYR A 617 9.10 -20.78 -1.61
N MET A 618 10.28 -20.20 -1.84
CA MET A 618 11.11 -20.54 -3.00
C MET A 618 11.57 -22.00 -2.99
N ALA A 619 11.90 -22.54 -1.81
CA ALA A 619 12.26 -23.94 -1.66
C ALA A 619 11.08 -24.85 -2.04
N GLU A 620 9.90 -24.58 -1.50
CA GLU A 620 8.71 -25.40 -1.75
C GLU A 620 8.19 -25.28 -3.18
N LEU A 621 8.16 -24.07 -3.74
CA LEU A 621 7.77 -23.83 -5.15
C LEU A 621 8.65 -24.61 -6.12
N HIS A 622 9.95 -24.68 -5.86
CA HIS A 622 10.87 -25.47 -6.66
C HIS A 622 10.58 -26.98 -6.58
N ARG A 623 10.28 -27.49 -5.38
CA ARG A 623 9.90 -28.90 -5.21
C ARG A 623 8.60 -29.21 -5.96
N ALA A 624 7.57 -28.40 -5.75
CA ALA A 624 6.27 -28.57 -6.39
C ALA A 624 6.34 -28.46 -7.93
N GLU A 625 7.17 -27.56 -8.46
CA GLU A 625 7.45 -27.47 -9.92
C GLU A 625 8.08 -28.76 -10.46
N ARG A 626 9.06 -29.35 -9.75
CA ARG A 626 9.68 -30.62 -10.16
C ARG A 626 8.71 -31.80 -10.06
N GLU A 627 7.89 -31.85 -9.02
CA GLU A 627 6.84 -32.87 -8.87
C GLU A 627 5.84 -32.80 -10.02
N ALA A 628 5.38 -31.60 -10.39
CA ALA A 628 4.48 -31.39 -11.51
C ALA A 628 5.10 -31.84 -12.84
N ALA A 629 6.37 -31.51 -13.08
CA ALA A 629 7.11 -31.95 -14.26
C ALA A 629 7.27 -33.48 -14.31
N ALA A 630 7.57 -34.12 -13.17
CA ALA A 630 7.67 -35.57 -13.06
C ALA A 630 6.34 -36.27 -13.35
N ARG A 631 5.22 -35.78 -12.79
CA ARG A 631 3.86 -36.27 -13.07
C ARG A 631 3.52 -36.14 -14.56
N ALA A 632 3.80 -34.99 -15.17
CA ALA A 632 3.56 -34.77 -16.60
C ALA A 632 4.38 -35.74 -17.48
N LYS A 633 5.64 -36.01 -17.12
CA LYS A 633 6.49 -36.99 -17.81
C LYS A 633 5.92 -38.41 -17.68
N ALA A 634 5.52 -38.81 -16.47
CA ALA A 634 4.91 -40.12 -16.22
C ALA A 634 3.60 -40.32 -17.01
N ALA A 635 2.73 -39.31 -17.05
CA ALA A 635 1.49 -39.35 -17.83
C ALA A 635 1.75 -39.57 -19.33
N ARG A 636 2.75 -38.89 -19.91
CA ARG A 636 3.15 -39.08 -21.32
C ARG A 636 3.67 -40.49 -21.59
N HIS A 637 4.44 -41.07 -20.67
CA HIS A 637 4.91 -42.46 -20.79
C HIS A 637 3.75 -43.46 -20.72
N GLY A 638 2.79 -43.27 -19.80
CA GLY A 638 1.60 -44.14 -19.70
C GLY A 638 0.73 -44.12 -20.96
N VAL A 639 0.52 -42.95 -21.56
CA VAL A 639 -0.22 -42.83 -22.84
C VAL A 639 0.52 -43.52 -23.99
N ARG A 640 1.86 -43.42 -24.04
CA ARG A 640 2.68 -44.10 -25.06
C ARG A 640 2.65 -45.62 -24.89
N GLN A 641 2.59 -46.12 -23.66
CA GLN A 641 2.50 -47.55 -23.38
C GLN A 641 1.12 -48.12 -23.71
N LYS A 642 0.03 -47.39 -23.44
CA LYS A 642 -1.33 -47.83 -23.83
C LYS A 642 -1.60 -47.82 -25.34
N ARG A 643 -0.81 -47.06 -26.11
CA ARG A 643 -0.91 -47.02 -27.59
C ARG A 643 -0.08 -48.10 -28.29
N ARG A 644 0.83 -48.76 -27.57
CA ARG A 644 1.60 -49.90 -28.05
C ARG A 644 0.89 -51.17 -27.63
#